data_AF-A0A957I467-F1
#
_entry.id   AF-A0A957I467-F1
#
_cell.length_a   1.000
_cell.length_b   1.000
_cell.length_c   1.000
_cell.angle_alpha   90.00
_cell.angle_beta   90.00
_cell.angle_gamma   90.00
#
_symmetry.space_group_name_H-M   'P 1'
#
loop_
_entity.id
_entity.type
_entity.pdbx_description
1 polymer ?
#
loop_
_entity_poly.entity_id
_entity_poly.type
_entity_poly.pdbx_seq_one_letter_code
_entity_poly.pdbx_strand_id
1 'polypeptide(L)'
;TWLGVTGDLPLPIFITLSEYNRYRKRGQGSLVAYLSHSLIENNVVAGLPADFFTRLLLQGRACCLLLDGLDEVTNEGERWLVSEDVAALAANRGIPHLLVTSRSRAYEGRTTLPFRTATVQPMTPEAVDALAGRWCRAVYAAAEAEAEAADLQGQIRQLEAHRRARQQPPLVETPLLVTLVAIVHYDHHRLPQQRAELYQKCVDVLLAEKYRPGRETYLQLADWGGSEKEKRRLAAELAYRMMAAGSADSDAGRQADEKQIMTWLRPTARRLWGEGEVDRRLQTFLQALGERNSLLNERGGQYAFIHLTFQEYLCAYYLAEILRDVTEIARFFREAGRVNAPWWRETILLTVGYLYLGLDGAENALKLVQALVAATPDDSVETLAAAELAAAGFLELESQDGPTAARVRQSLKRHLSDARLPAPPLLRLLAGDALNGLGDDRPGVLSLEPDLVPIPAGAFLMGDQPYEATIREPFAIARYPVTNAQYRRFVADGGYTARRRDCWTDDGWRYRESNNWRQPRYWDDGRWNRENQPVVGVSWYEAVAFCRWLTARLRERGFLRAGQAARLPTEAEWERAARHTDGRAYPWGDWREGAANSKEAGLERTTAVGVFPIKAMSGILDMSGNVWEWCQTRWRDAAGKAYPPQPYRADDGREELAGDGDVWRVLRGGAYYSSASSLRCASRAGSSPDLRDVASGFRVCVSPFSTSDL
;
A
#
# COMPACT_ATOMS: atom_id res chain seq x y z
N THR A 1 -0.61 -50.01 18.09
CA THR A 1 0.43 -51.06 18.14
C THR A 1 1.03 -51.38 16.79
N TRP A 2 0.27 -51.84 15.78
CA TRP A 2 0.85 -52.20 14.45
C TRP A 2 1.58 -51.05 13.72
N LEU A 3 1.14 -49.80 13.88
CA LEU A 3 1.76 -48.62 13.24
C LEU A 3 2.72 -47.84 14.17
N GLY A 4 2.94 -48.28 15.41
CA GLY A 4 3.74 -47.54 16.39
C GLY A 4 3.16 -46.19 16.85
N VAL A 5 2.00 -45.77 16.34
CA VAL A 5 1.34 -44.50 16.70
C VAL A 5 0.66 -44.61 18.07
N THR A 6 0.87 -43.60 18.92
CA THR A 6 0.21 -43.42 20.23
C THR A 6 -0.42 -42.01 20.28
N GLY A 7 -1.61 -41.87 20.86
CA GLY A 7 -2.31 -40.58 20.98
C GLY A 7 -3.84 -40.67 20.81
N ASP A 8 -4.53 -39.59 21.18
CA ASP A 8 -6.01 -39.50 21.19
C ASP A 8 -6.61 -38.92 19.89
N LEU A 9 -5.76 -38.41 18.99
CA LEU A 9 -6.19 -37.82 17.72
C LEU A 9 -6.44 -38.90 16.65
N PRO A 10 -7.41 -38.70 15.74
CA PRO A 10 -7.66 -39.63 14.65
C PRO A 10 -6.43 -39.75 13.73
N LEU A 11 -6.16 -40.96 13.23
CA LEU A 11 -5.09 -41.19 12.25
C LEU A 11 -5.44 -40.48 10.93
N PRO A 12 -4.67 -39.49 10.46
CA PRO A 12 -4.92 -38.85 9.17
C PRO A 12 -4.46 -39.77 8.04
N ILE A 13 -5.33 -39.99 7.06
CA ILE A 13 -5.04 -40.72 5.83
C ILE A 13 -5.24 -39.75 4.67
N PHE A 14 -4.15 -39.41 3.99
CA PHE A 14 -4.14 -38.46 2.88
C PHE A 14 -4.23 -39.19 1.54
N ILE A 15 -5.13 -38.73 0.67
CA ILE A 15 -5.33 -39.26 -0.67
C ILE A 15 -5.56 -38.13 -1.65
N THR A 16 -4.88 -38.16 -2.80
CA THR A 16 -5.19 -37.25 -3.90
C THR A 16 -6.32 -37.82 -4.76
N LEU A 17 -7.34 -36.99 -5.04
CA LEU A 17 -8.49 -37.42 -5.84
C LEU A 17 -8.15 -37.58 -7.32
N SER A 18 -7.09 -36.92 -7.81
CA SER A 18 -6.58 -37.08 -9.17
C SER A 18 -5.91 -38.45 -9.39
N GLU A 19 -5.18 -38.98 -8.41
CA GLU A 19 -4.64 -40.35 -8.47
C GLU A 19 -5.74 -41.40 -8.35
N TYR A 20 -6.71 -41.19 -7.47
CA TYR A 20 -7.89 -42.05 -7.39
C TYR A 20 -8.61 -42.13 -8.75
N ASN A 21 -8.84 -40.99 -9.41
CA ASN A 21 -9.50 -41.00 -10.71
C ASN A 21 -8.69 -41.78 -11.76
N ARG A 22 -7.35 -41.70 -11.74
CA ARG A 22 -6.49 -42.52 -12.61
C ARG A 22 -6.63 -44.01 -12.33
N TYR A 23 -6.70 -44.42 -11.07
CA TYR A 23 -6.93 -45.80 -10.66
C TYR A 23 -8.31 -46.32 -11.11
N ARG A 24 -9.36 -45.52 -10.88
CA ARG A 24 -10.74 -45.79 -11.31
C ARG A 24 -10.84 -46.05 -12.81
N LYS A 25 -10.14 -45.26 -13.63
CA LYS A 25 -10.11 -45.42 -15.10
C LYS A 25 -9.46 -46.72 -15.58
N ARG A 26 -8.65 -47.39 -14.75
CA ARG A 26 -8.08 -48.71 -15.06
C ARG A 26 -9.02 -49.86 -14.71
N GLY A 27 -10.25 -49.58 -14.27
CA GLY A 27 -11.25 -50.58 -13.91
C GLY A 27 -11.03 -51.24 -12.55
N GLN A 28 -10.20 -50.65 -11.67
CA GLN A 28 -9.71 -51.31 -10.46
C GLN A 28 -10.55 -51.06 -9.18
N GLY A 29 -11.73 -50.46 -9.29
CA GLY A 29 -12.73 -50.44 -8.21
C GLY A 29 -12.93 -49.10 -7.51
N SER A 30 -13.55 -49.16 -6.32
CA SER A 30 -14.03 -47.99 -5.55
C SER A 30 -12.93 -47.25 -4.80
N LEU A 31 -13.26 -46.08 -4.22
CA LEU A 31 -12.34 -45.31 -3.37
C LEU A 31 -11.80 -46.12 -2.18
N VAL A 32 -12.58 -47.07 -1.64
CA VAL A 32 -12.14 -48.01 -0.59
C VAL A 32 -11.10 -49.01 -1.11
N ALA A 33 -11.30 -49.54 -2.33
CA ALA A 33 -10.33 -50.42 -2.98
C ALA A 33 -9.03 -49.66 -3.25
N TYR A 34 -9.15 -48.40 -3.70
CA TYR A 34 -7.99 -47.54 -3.94
C TYR A 34 -7.22 -47.20 -2.65
N LEU A 35 -7.91 -46.94 -1.53
CA LEU A 35 -7.27 -46.74 -0.23
C LEU A 35 -6.39 -47.94 0.15
N SER A 36 -6.92 -49.15 -0.05
CA SER A 36 -6.16 -50.38 0.22
C SER A 36 -4.98 -50.52 -0.75
N HIS A 37 -5.20 -50.34 -2.05
CA HIS A 37 -4.15 -50.39 -3.06
C HIS A 37 -3.03 -49.34 -2.82
N SER A 38 -3.39 -48.08 -2.58
CA SER A 38 -2.45 -46.98 -2.42
C SER A 38 -1.58 -47.13 -1.17
N LEU A 39 -2.17 -47.53 -0.04
CA LEU A 39 -1.46 -47.60 1.23
C LEU A 39 -0.67 -48.92 1.42
N ILE A 40 -1.07 -50.00 0.74
CA ILE A 40 -0.48 -51.34 0.89
C ILE A 40 0.44 -51.70 -0.28
N GLU A 41 -0.03 -51.53 -1.52
CA GLU A 41 0.72 -51.98 -2.70
C GLU A 41 1.77 -50.97 -3.16
N ASN A 42 1.55 -49.67 -2.91
CA ASN A 42 2.42 -48.65 -3.48
C ASN A 42 3.46 -48.03 -2.55
N ASN A 43 3.29 -47.84 -1.22
CA ASN A 43 4.23 -46.91 -0.56
C ASN A 43 4.49 -46.84 0.96
N VAL A 44 3.88 -47.57 1.91
CA VAL A 44 4.05 -47.12 3.33
C VAL A 44 4.49 -48.16 4.37
N VAL A 45 4.01 -49.42 4.36
CA VAL A 45 4.38 -50.37 5.43
C VAL A 45 4.41 -51.81 4.93
N ALA A 46 5.62 -52.39 4.81
CA ALA A 46 5.79 -53.81 4.50
C ALA A 46 5.18 -54.68 5.62
N GLY A 47 4.40 -55.70 5.25
CA GLY A 47 3.86 -56.70 6.19
C GLY A 47 2.46 -56.42 6.76
N LEU A 48 1.76 -55.38 6.30
CA LEU A 48 0.34 -55.19 6.62
C LEU A 48 -0.56 -56.18 5.84
N PRO A 49 -1.61 -56.75 6.46
CA PRO A 49 -2.64 -57.50 5.74
C PRO A 49 -3.29 -56.65 4.65
N ALA A 50 -3.63 -57.26 3.51
CA ALA A 50 -4.25 -56.61 2.35
C ALA A 50 -5.57 -55.88 2.68
N ASP A 51 -6.24 -56.25 3.77
CA ASP A 51 -7.49 -55.67 4.23
C ASP A 51 -7.35 -54.81 5.50
N PHE A 52 -6.11 -54.49 5.93
CA PHE A 52 -5.84 -53.75 7.16
C PHE A 52 -6.59 -52.42 7.23
N PHE A 53 -6.48 -51.59 6.19
CA PHE A 53 -7.14 -50.28 6.14
C PHE A 53 -8.66 -50.40 5.98
N THR A 54 -9.13 -51.42 5.24
CA THR A 54 -10.55 -51.75 5.16
C THR A 54 -11.11 -52.09 6.54
N ARG A 55 -10.43 -52.93 7.33
CA ARG A 55 -10.80 -53.22 8.73
C ARG A 55 -10.73 -51.97 9.60
N LEU A 56 -9.71 -51.13 9.43
CA LEU A 56 -9.53 -49.91 10.20
C LEU A 56 -10.71 -48.92 10.01
N LEU A 57 -11.15 -48.74 8.76
CA LEU A 57 -12.28 -47.90 8.38
C LEU A 57 -13.63 -48.50 8.79
N LEU A 58 -13.79 -49.83 8.72
CA LEU A 58 -15.05 -50.51 9.08
C LEU A 58 -15.24 -50.69 10.60
N GLN A 59 -14.16 -50.76 11.38
CA GLN A 59 -14.21 -50.93 12.84
C GLN A 59 -14.44 -49.63 13.62
N GLY A 60 -14.71 -48.51 12.94
CA GLY A 60 -15.05 -47.24 13.60
C GLY A 60 -13.93 -46.65 14.46
N ARG A 61 -12.67 -47.04 14.22
CA ARG A 61 -11.52 -46.42 14.90
C ARG A 61 -11.33 -45.00 14.35
N ALA A 62 -10.89 -44.08 15.20
CA ALA A 62 -10.70 -42.68 14.87
C ALA A 62 -9.68 -42.53 13.72
N CYS A 63 -10.18 -42.42 12.48
CA CYS A 63 -9.41 -42.08 11.28
C CYS A 63 -10.03 -40.83 10.67
N CYS A 64 -9.19 -39.99 10.07
CA CYS A 64 -9.61 -38.81 9.32
C CYS A 64 -9.12 -38.95 7.88
N LEU A 65 -10.04 -39.06 6.93
CA LEU A 65 -9.70 -39.09 5.51
C LEU A 65 -9.58 -37.67 4.99
N LEU A 66 -8.39 -37.33 4.51
CA LEU A 66 -8.07 -36.07 3.85
C LEU A 66 -8.04 -36.33 2.35
N LEU A 67 -9.14 -36.00 1.68
CA LEU A 67 -9.35 -36.20 0.25
C LEU A 67 -9.00 -34.90 -0.49
N ASP A 68 -7.82 -34.86 -1.07
CA ASP A 68 -7.21 -33.63 -1.57
C ASP A 68 -7.41 -33.42 -3.07
N GLY A 69 -7.70 -32.17 -3.44
CA GLY A 69 -7.65 -31.68 -4.81
C GLY A 69 -8.75 -32.23 -5.71
N LEU A 70 -10.01 -32.17 -5.28
CA LEU A 70 -11.14 -32.53 -6.15
C LEU A 70 -11.13 -31.73 -7.46
N ASP A 71 -10.69 -30.48 -7.39
CA ASP A 71 -10.54 -29.59 -8.54
C ASP A 71 -9.50 -30.05 -9.56
N GLU A 72 -8.51 -30.86 -9.15
CA GLU A 72 -7.43 -31.37 -10.02
C GLU A 72 -7.84 -32.54 -10.91
N VAL A 73 -9.05 -33.06 -10.74
CA VAL A 73 -9.63 -33.97 -11.73
C VAL A 73 -10.08 -33.11 -12.91
N THR A 74 -9.33 -33.15 -14.02
CA THR A 74 -9.43 -32.18 -15.11
C THR A 74 -10.78 -32.17 -15.83
N ASN A 75 -11.45 -33.32 -15.97
CA ASN A 75 -12.73 -33.45 -16.66
C ASN A 75 -13.93 -33.32 -15.68
N GLU A 76 -14.91 -32.48 -16.01
CA GLU A 76 -16.10 -32.25 -15.15
C GLU A 76 -16.95 -33.51 -14.93
N GLY A 77 -17.15 -34.33 -15.97
CA GLY A 77 -17.86 -35.61 -15.83
C GLY A 77 -17.09 -36.60 -14.96
N GLU A 78 -15.76 -36.59 -15.02
CA GLU A 78 -14.92 -37.38 -14.13
C GLU A 78 -14.94 -36.84 -12.69
N ARG A 79 -14.91 -35.51 -12.50
CA ARG A 79 -15.08 -34.86 -11.18
C ARG A 79 -16.41 -35.22 -10.55
N TRP A 80 -17.47 -35.20 -11.33
CA TRP A 80 -18.80 -35.60 -10.87
C TRP A 80 -18.78 -37.05 -10.37
N LEU A 81 -18.23 -37.98 -11.15
CA LEU A 81 -18.14 -39.39 -10.73
C LEU A 81 -17.27 -39.57 -9.47
N VAL A 82 -16.17 -38.85 -9.36
CA VAL A 82 -15.35 -38.86 -8.14
C VAL A 82 -16.13 -38.28 -6.96
N SER A 83 -16.93 -37.23 -7.16
CA SER A 83 -17.78 -36.65 -6.13
C SER A 83 -18.85 -37.64 -5.67
N GLU A 84 -19.46 -38.39 -6.59
CA GLU A 84 -20.40 -39.48 -6.26
C GLU A 84 -19.72 -40.57 -5.42
N ASP A 85 -18.51 -40.98 -5.77
CA ASP A 85 -17.74 -41.97 -5.00
C ASP A 85 -17.40 -41.47 -3.59
N VAL A 86 -17.08 -40.18 -3.45
CA VAL A 86 -16.84 -39.53 -2.15
C VAL A 86 -18.12 -39.42 -1.33
N ALA A 87 -19.25 -39.07 -1.95
CA ALA A 87 -20.55 -39.01 -1.30
C ALA A 87 -21.00 -40.41 -0.81
N ALA A 88 -20.79 -41.44 -1.64
CA ALA A 88 -21.04 -42.83 -1.28
C ALA A 88 -20.16 -43.29 -0.11
N LEU A 89 -18.89 -42.88 -0.08
CA LEU A 89 -18.01 -43.15 1.05
C LEU A 89 -18.48 -42.45 2.33
N ALA A 90 -18.91 -41.19 2.23
CA ALA A 90 -19.40 -40.41 3.37
C ALA A 90 -20.72 -40.93 3.94
N ALA A 91 -21.55 -41.58 3.13
CA ALA A 91 -22.77 -42.24 3.59
C ALA A 91 -22.49 -43.45 4.49
N ASN A 92 -21.26 -43.99 4.48
CA ASN A 92 -20.85 -45.07 5.34
C ASN A 92 -20.59 -44.57 6.77
N ARG A 93 -21.46 -44.96 7.72
CA ARG A 93 -21.39 -44.56 9.13
C ARG A 93 -20.11 -45.00 9.88
N GLY A 94 -19.27 -45.84 9.27
CA GLY A 94 -17.98 -46.27 9.84
C GLY A 94 -16.86 -45.22 9.76
N ILE A 95 -17.02 -44.16 8.96
CA ILE A 95 -15.96 -43.16 8.71
C ILE A 95 -16.45 -41.77 9.17
N PRO A 96 -16.20 -41.38 10.43
CA PRO A 96 -16.81 -40.18 11.01
C PRO A 96 -16.16 -38.86 10.57
N HIS A 97 -14.95 -38.88 9.99
CA HIS A 97 -14.20 -37.67 9.67
C HIS A 97 -13.68 -37.71 8.23
N LEU A 98 -14.35 -36.99 7.34
CA LEU A 98 -13.90 -36.73 5.98
C LEU A 98 -13.69 -35.24 5.78
N LEU A 99 -12.54 -34.87 5.24
CA LEU A 99 -12.25 -33.53 4.76
C LEU A 99 -11.98 -33.64 3.27
N VAL A 100 -12.67 -32.84 2.47
CA VAL A 100 -12.42 -32.73 1.02
C VAL A 100 -11.92 -31.32 0.74
N THR A 101 -10.80 -31.21 0.04
CA THR A 101 -10.33 -29.92 -0.46
C THR A 101 -10.75 -29.77 -1.92
N SER A 102 -11.26 -28.58 -2.24
CA SER A 102 -11.57 -28.17 -3.60
C SER A 102 -11.50 -26.65 -3.65
N ARG A 103 -11.16 -26.12 -4.82
CA ARG A 103 -11.30 -24.68 -5.09
C ARG A 103 -12.75 -24.34 -5.37
N SER A 104 -13.22 -23.19 -4.88
CA SER A 104 -14.66 -22.81 -4.88
C SER A 104 -15.35 -22.98 -6.24
N ARG A 105 -14.69 -22.56 -7.33
CA ARG A 105 -15.22 -22.67 -8.71
C ARG A 105 -15.39 -24.10 -9.22
N ALA A 106 -14.57 -25.03 -8.75
CA ALA A 106 -14.65 -26.44 -9.15
C ALA A 106 -15.61 -27.24 -8.26
N TYR A 107 -16.26 -26.57 -7.31
CA TYR A 107 -17.20 -27.14 -6.36
C TYR A 107 -18.57 -26.47 -6.53
N GLU A 108 -19.10 -26.54 -7.75
CA GLU A 108 -20.36 -25.94 -8.16
C GLU A 108 -21.24 -26.97 -8.90
N GLY A 109 -22.54 -26.71 -8.95
CA GLY A 109 -23.51 -27.57 -9.65
C GLY A 109 -23.51 -29.02 -9.15
N ARG A 110 -23.25 -29.97 -10.06
CA ARG A 110 -23.31 -31.42 -9.79
C ARG A 110 -22.13 -31.97 -8.99
N THR A 111 -21.07 -31.19 -8.79
CA THR A 111 -19.85 -31.63 -8.07
C THR A 111 -19.90 -31.31 -6.57
N THR A 112 -21.06 -30.93 -6.06
CA THR A 112 -21.27 -30.59 -4.64
C THR A 112 -21.45 -31.85 -3.79
N LEU A 113 -20.87 -31.84 -2.60
CA LEU A 113 -20.96 -32.90 -1.60
C LEU A 113 -21.85 -32.45 -0.44
N PRO A 114 -22.49 -33.37 0.28
CA PRO A 114 -23.36 -33.06 1.42
C PRO A 114 -22.54 -32.70 2.69
N PHE A 115 -21.48 -31.90 2.55
CA PHE A 115 -20.52 -31.57 3.60
C PHE A 115 -20.73 -30.15 4.10
N ARG A 116 -20.24 -29.85 5.32
CA ARG A 116 -20.10 -28.46 5.77
C ARG A 116 -18.96 -27.80 5.00
N THR A 117 -19.24 -26.70 4.32
CA THR A 117 -18.24 -25.95 3.56
C THR A 117 -17.57 -24.90 4.43
N ALA A 118 -16.24 -24.82 4.39
CA ALA A 118 -15.46 -23.74 4.97
C ALA A 118 -14.52 -23.15 3.91
N THR A 119 -14.37 -21.83 3.90
CA THR A 119 -13.46 -21.13 2.97
C THR A 119 -12.17 -20.77 3.69
N VAL A 120 -11.03 -21.20 3.14
CA VAL A 120 -9.70 -20.83 3.66
C VAL A 120 -9.50 -19.32 3.45
N GLN A 121 -9.26 -18.60 4.54
CA GLN A 121 -8.95 -17.17 4.53
C GLN A 121 -7.44 -16.94 4.33
N PRO A 122 -7.03 -15.74 3.86
CA PRO A 122 -5.63 -15.31 3.94
C PRO A 122 -5.08 -15.45 5.37
N MET A 123 -3.79 -15.71 5.48
CA MET A 123 -3.12 -15.90 6.76
C MET A 123 -3.01 -14.56 7.50
N THR A 124 -3.30 -14.56 8.80
CA THR A 124 -2.98 -13.42 9.66
C THR A 124 -1.47 -13.32 9.87
N PRO A 125 -0.93 -12.16 10.27
CA PRO A 125 0.50 -12.02 10.59
C PRO A 125 0.99 -13.05 11.61
N GLU A 126 0.17 -13.41 12.59
CA GLU A 126 0.49 -14.42 13.61
C GLU A 126 0.55 -15.83 13.01
N ALA A 127 -0.34 -16.12 12.05
CA ALA A 127 -0.31 -17.39 11.34
C ALA A 127 0.91 -17.50 10.42
N VAL A 128 1.31 -16.39 9.77
CA VAL A 128 2.53 -16.27 8.96
C VAL A 128 3.76 -16.53 9.83
N ASP A 129 3.88 -15.82 10.96
CA ASP A 129 4.98 -16.01 11.91
C ASP A 129 5.04 -17.46 12.40
N ALA A 130 3.89 -18.06 12.74
CA ALA A 130 3.81 -19.43 13.21
C ALA A 130 4.24 -20.46 12.14
N LEU A 131 3.86 -20.25 10.88
CA LEU A 131 4.24 -21.14 9.78
C LEU A 131 5.72 -21.01 9.44
N ALA A 132 6.25 -19.78 9.36
CA ALA A 132 7.68 -19.54 9.15
C ALA A 132 8.52 -20.21 10.24
N GLY A 133 8.14 -20.07 11.51
CA GLY A 133 8.86 -20.70 12.62
C GLY A 133 8.78 -22.24 12.60
N ARG A 134 7.63 -22.82 12.22
CA ARG A 134 7.51 -24.27 12.04
C ARG A 134 8.37 -24.78 10.89
N TRP A 135 8.45 -24.02 9.80
CA TRP A 135 9.30 -24.36 8.66
C TRP A 135 10.78 -24.39 9.08
N CYS A 136 11.27 -23.35 9.77
CA CYS A 136 12.66 -23.31 10.22
C CYS A 136 13.00 -24.48 11.16
N ARG A 137 12.13 -24.81 12.12
CA ARG A 137 12.32 -25.99 12.99
C ARG A 137 12.32 -27.33 12.27
N ALA A 138 11.70 -27.41 11.09
CA ALA A 138 11.68 -28.63 10.31
C ALA A 138 12.92 -28.81 9.44
N VAL A 139 13.60 -27.72 9.06
CA VAL A 139 14.68 -27.73 8.08
C VAL A 139 16.06 -27.51 8.71
N TYR A 140 16.16 -26.64 9.72
CA TYR A 140 17.42 -26.34 10.41
C TYR A 140 17.68 -27.27 11.58
N ALA A 141 18.96 -27.38 11.98
CA ALA A 141 19.35 -28.08 13.19
C ALA A 141 18.74 -27.41 14.44
N ALA A 142 18.41 -28.20 15.46
CA ALA A 142 17.72 -27.71 16.66
C ALA A 142 18.45 -26.55 17.38
N ALA A 143 19.78 -26.48 17.26
CA ALA A 143 20.59 -25.41 17.84
C ALA A 143 20.44 -24.05 17.12
N GLU A 144 20.05 -24.05 15.85
CA GLU A 144 19.98 -22.87 14.97
C GLU A 144 18.54 -22.47 14.64
N ALA A 145 17.61 -23.42 14.69
CA ALA A 145 16.24 -23.26 14.22
C ALA A 145 15.49 -22.05 14.80
N GLU A 146 15.65 -21.75 16.09
CA GLU A 146 14.96 -20.60 16.71
C GLU A 146 15.58 -19.26 16.31
N ALA A 147 16.90 -19.20 16.06
CA ALA A 147 17.57 -18.00 15.57
C ALA A 147 17.15 -17.72 14.11
N GLU A 148 17.15 -18.74 13.27
CA GLU A 148 16.71 -18.66 11.87
C GLU A 148 15.22 -18.33 11.75
N ALA A 149 14.38 -18.88 12.64
CA ALA A 149 12.96 -18.51 12.71
C ALA A 149 12.77 -17.03 13.05
N ALA A 150 13.48 -16.53 14.07
CA ALA A 150 13.37 -15.13 14.49
C ALA A 150 13.85 -14.18 13.38
N ASP A 151 14.93 -14.54 12.68
CA ASP A 151 15.46 -13.75 11.57
C ASP A 151 14.45 -13.71 10.40
N LEU A 152 13.99 -14.86 9.91
CA LEU A 152 13.00 -14.94 8.83
C LEU A 152 11.71 -14.16 9.16
N GLN A 153 11.16 -14.32 10.37
CA GLN A 153 9.98 -13.57 10.83
C GLN A 153 10.26 -12.06 10.90
N GLY A 154 11.45 -11.65 11.32
CA GLY A 154 11.89 -10.26 11.32
C GLY A 154 11.90 -9.68 9.91
N GLN A 155 12.50 -10.39 8.96
CA GLN A 155 12.61 -9.98 7.57
C GLN A 155 11.23 -9.91 6.87
N ILE A 156 10.33 -10.88 7.11
CA ILE A 156 8.94 -10.84 6.60
C ILE A 156 8.19 -9.63 7.16
N ARG A 157 8.26 -9.37 8.47
CA ARG A 157 7.58 -8.22 9.09
C ARG A 157 8.11 -6.91 8.55
N GLN A 158 9.41 -6.79 8.33
CA GLN A 158 10.01 -5.63 7.69
C GLN A 158 9.48 -5.46 6.27
N LEU A 159 9.46 -6.51 5.44
CA LEU A 159 8.93 -6.48 4.08
C LEU A 159 7.46 -6.01 4.06
N GLU A 160 6.60 -6.59 4.90
CA GLU A 160 5.18 -6.23 4.98
C GLU A 160 4.94 -4.81 5.51
N ALA A 161 5.77 -4.34 6.45
CA ALA A 161 5.71 -2.96 6.92
C ALA A 161 5.99 -1.96 5.78
N HIS A 162 6.99 -2.25 4.94
CA HIS A 162 7.31 -1.43 3.77
C HIS A 162 6.17 -1.40 2.74
N ARG A 163 5.46 -2.52 2.53
CA ARG A 163 4.29 -2.60 1.64
C ARG A 163 3.10 -1.83 2.20
N ARG A 164 2.81 -1.99 3.49
CA ARG A 164 1.73 -1.28 4.18
C ARG A 164 1.93 0.24 4.13
N ALA A 165 3.17 0.72 4.28
CA ALA A 165 3.50 2.14 4.16
C ALA A 165 3.20 2.72 2.76
N ARG A 166 3.16 1.86 1.73
CA ARG A 166 2.84 2.19 0.33
C ARG A 166 1.40 1.84 -0.09
N GLN A 167 0.54 1.47 0.88
CA GLN A 167 -0.84 1.02 0.63
C GLN A 167 -0.95 -0.18 -0.34
N GLN A 168 0.05 -1.05 -0.35
CA GLN A 168 0.02 -2.28 -1.13
C GLN A 168 -0.61 -3.42 -0.34
N PRO A 169 -1.28 -4.38 -1.01
CA PRO A 169 -1.75 -5.60 -0.36
C PRO A 169 -0.57 -6.39 0.22
N PRO A 170 -0.77 -7.16 1.30
CA PRO A 170 0.28 -8.00 1.85
C PRO A 170 0.86 -8.93 0.78
N LEU A 171 2.17 -9.18 0.82
CA LEU A 171 2.78 -10.16 -0.08
C LEU A 171 2.72 -11.55 0.55
N VAL A 172 3.15 -11.68 1.79
CA VAL A 172 3.28 -12.96 2.48
C VAL A 172 2.01 -13.25 3.28
N GLU A 173 0.91 -13.56 2.56
CA GLU A 173 -0.40 -13.84 3.18
C GLU A 173 -0.96 -15.24 2.85
N THR A 174 -0.23 -16.04 2.06
CA THR A 174 -0.62 -17.41 1.72
C THR A 174 0.43 -18.40 2.21
N PRO A 175 0.05 -19.65 2.56
CA PRO A 175 1.02 -20.67 2.95
C PRO A 175 2.11 -20.90 1.91
N LEU A 176 1.74 -20.79 0.62
CA LEU A 176 2.67 -20.89 -0.50
C LEU A 176 3.73 -19.78 -0.46
N LEU A 177 3.33 -18.53 -0.27
CA LEU A 177 4.26 -17.40 -0.23
C LEU A 177 5.15 -17.44 1.02
N VAL A 178 4.62 -17.85 2.17
CA VAL A 178 5.45 -18.11 3.36
C VAL A 178 6.53 -19.15 3.06
N THR A 179 6.14 -20.24 2.39
CA THR A 179 7.06 -21.33 2.05
C THR A 179 8.12 -20.87 1.04
N LEU A 180 7.74 -20.10 0.01
CA LEU A 180 8.69 -19.59 -0.99
C LEU A 180 9.71 -18.64 -0.37
N VAL A 181 9.25 -17.72 0.48
CA VAL A 181 10.13 -16.79 1.20
C VAL A 181 11.05 -17.56 2.16
N ALA A 182 10.55 -18.62 2.82
CA ALA A 182 11.37 -19.48 3.66
C ALA A 182 12.45 -20.24 2.86
N ILE A 183 12.13 -20.73 1.65
CA ILE A 183 13.11 -21.38 0.76
C ILE A 183 14.18 -20.39 0.31
N VAL A 184 13.79 -19.16 -0.06
CA VAL A 184 14.73 -18.09 -0.44
C VAL A 184 15.65 -17.73 0.74
N HIS A 185 15.09 -17.65 1.95
CA HIS A 185 15.87 -17.45 3.17
C HIS A 185 16.83 -18.61 3.43
N TYR A 186 16.40 -19.86 3.24
CA TYR A 186 17.28 -21.01 3.44
C TYR A 186 18.47 -21.03 2.49
N ASP A 187 18.28 -20.72 1.21
CA ASP A 187 19.36 -20.74 0.22
C ASP A 187 20.35 -19.57 0.36
N HIS A 188 19.88 -18.40 0.86
CA HIS A 188 20.69 -17.17 0.86
C HIS A 188 20.94 -16.55 2.24
N HIS A 189 20.31 -17.08 3.28
CA HIS A 189 20.31 -16.62 4.68
C HIS A 189 19.83 -15.17 4.89
N ARG A 190 19.47 -14.47 3.81
CA ARG A 190 18.87 -13.13 3.79
C ARG A 190 17.91 -13.01 2.62
N LEU A 191 16.72 -12.51 2.90
CA LEU A 191 15.78 -12.08 1.88
C LEU A 191 16.34 -10.85 1.17
N PRO A 192 16.23 -10.80 -0.18
CA PRO A 192 16.52 -9.60 -0.93
C PRO A 192 15.78 -8.38 -0.39
N GLN A 193 16.47 -7.25 -0.29
CA GLN A 193 15.83 -5.99 0.06
C GLN A 193 15.01 -5.44 -1.11
N GLN A 194 15.42 -5.74 -2.34
CA GLN A 194 14.72 -5.35 -3.56
C GLN A 194 13.65 -6.37 -3.93
N ARG A 195 12.43 -5.87 -4.12
CA ARG A 195 11.26 -6.69 -4.43
C ARG A 195 11.41 -7.47 -5.74
N ALA A 196 11.98 -6.84 -6.76
CA ALA A 196 12.24 -7.48 -8.04
C ALA A 196 13.18 -8.70 -7.88
N GLU A 197 14.22 -8.59 -7.04
CA GLU A 197 15.13 -9.70 -6.77
C GLU A 197 14.44 -10.82 -5.98
N LEU A 198 13.58 -10.48 -5.00
CA LEU A 198 12.78 -11.49 -4.29
C LEU A 198 11.91 -12.30 -5.26
N TYR A 199 11.20 -11.63 -6.17
CA TYR A 199 10.40 -12.32 -7.18
C TYR A 199 11.24 -13.11 -8.17
N GLN A 200 12.41 -12.60 -8.55
CA GLN A 200 13.38 -13.35 -9.35
C GLN A 200 13.72 -14.68 -8.68
N LYS A 201 14.15 -14.64 -7.42
CA LYS A 201 14.51 -15.85 -6.68
C LYS A 201 13.33 -16.81 -6.51
N CYS A 202 12.13 -16.30 -6.23
CA CYS A 202 10.93 -17.14 -6.17
C CYS A 202 10.59 -17.78 -7.52
N VAL A 203 10.69 -17.05 -8.63
CA VAL A 203 10.47 -17.59 -9.98
C VAL A 203 11.53 -18.63 -10.31
N ASP A 204 12.78 -18.39 -9.94
CA ASP A 204 13.90 -19.31 -10.17
C ASP A 204 13.67 -20.61 -9.39
N VAL A 205 13.21 -20.55 -8.14
CA VAL A 205 12.81 -21.73 -7.35
C VAL A 205 11.63 -22.47 -7.99
N LEU A 206 10.61 -21.76 -8.48
CA LEU A 206 9.42 -22.36 -9.09
C LEU A 206 9.69 -22.96 -10.48
N LEU A 207 10.68 -22.42 -11.21
CA LEU A 207 11.14 -22.95 -12.49
C LEU A 207 12.20 -24.05 -12.32
N ALA A 208 12.96 -24.00 -11.22
CA ALA A 208 13.99 -24.98 -10.91
C ALA A 208 13.35 -26.30 -10.46
N GLU A 209 13.67 -27.36 -11.20
CA GLU A 209 13.18 -28.72 -10.97
C GLU A 209 13.80 -29.41 -9.72
N LYS A 210 14.58 -28.66 -8.93
CA LYS A 210 15.55 -29.18 -7.94
C LYS A 210 14.93 -29.77 -6.66
N TYR A 211 13.64 -29.57 -6.39
CA TYR A 211 12.97 -30.03 -5.16
C TYR A 211 11.84 -31.02 -5.41
N ARG A 212 12.10 -32.09 -6.17
CA ARG A 212 11.23 -33.29 -6.18
C ARG A 212 11.92 -34.42 -5.41
N PRO A 213 11.59 -34.66 -4.13
CA PRO A 213 12.06 -35.84 -3.42
C PRO A 213 11.34 -37.08 -3.97
N GLY A 214 12.10 -38.11 -4.35
CA GLY A 214 11.57 -39.47 -4.37
C GLY A 214 11.14 -40.11 -5.70
N ARG A 215 11.58 -39.63 -6.87
CA ARG A 215 11.53 -40.47 -8.09
C ARG A 215 12.75 -40.26 -8.97
N GLU A 216 13.20 -41.33 -9.61
CA GLU A 216 14.26 -41.42 -10.64
C GLU A 216 14.01 -40.57 -11.91
N THR A 217 13.13 -39.56 -11.83
CA THR A 217 12.62 -38.73 -12.93
C THR A 217 13.46 -37.48 -13.20
N TYR A 218 14.60 -37.30 -12.52
CA TYR A 218 15.54 -36.19 -12.77
C TYR A 218 16.13 -36.19 -14.19
N LEU A 219 16.10 -37.34 -14.88
CA LEU A 219 16.60 -37.48 -16.25
C LEU A 219 15.55 -37.24 -17.36
N GLN A 220 14.26 -37.08 -17.04
CA GLN A 220 13.19 -36.85 -18.03
C GLN A 220 12.64 -35.42 -18.08
N LEU A 221 13.03 -34.54 -17.14
CA LEU A 221 12.45 -33.18 -17.03
C LEU A 221 13.08 -32.15 -17.98
N ALA A 222 14.32 -32.38 -18.45
CA ALA A 222 14.92 -31.60 -19.55
C ALA A 222 14.15 -31.72 -20.88
N ASP A 223 13.36 -32.80 -21.05
CA ASP A 223 12.48 -33.00 -22.21
C ASP A 223 11.16 -32.18 -22.11
N TRP A 224 10.92 -31.50 -20.98
CA TRP A 224 9.67 -30.80 -20.68
C TRP A 224 9.73 -29.31 -21.06
N GLY A 225 9.93 -29.03 -22.35
CA GLY A 225 9.80 -27.66 -22.87
C GLY A 225 11.04 -26.78 -22.74
N GLY A 226 12.24 -27.36 -22.73
CA GLY A 226 13.52 -26.63 -22.89
C GLY A 226 14.25 -26.28 -21.59
N SER A 227 15.34 -25.55 -21.71
CA SER A 227 16.15 -25.03 -20.60
C SER A 227 15.37 -24.06 -19.71
N GLU A 228 15.83 -23.86 -18.47
CA GLU A 228 15.22 -22.91 -17.52
C GLU A 228 15.09 -21.49 -18.11
N LYS A 229 16.09 -21.06 -18.89
CA LYS A 229 16.07 -19.78 -19.60
C LYS A 229 14.96 -19.70 -20.65
N GLU A 230 14.72 -20.78 -21.38
CA GLU A 230 13.63 -20.88 -22.36
C GLU A 230 12.27 -20.89 -21.68
N LYS A 231 12.12 -21.66 -20.59
CA LYS A 231 10.90 -21.69 -19.77
C LYS A 231 10.57 -20.30 -19.21
N ARG A 232 11.56 -19.62 -18.63
CA ARG A 232 11.42 -18.24 -18.13
C ARG A 232 10.99 -17.28 -19.23
N ARG A 233 11.58 -17.39 -20.42
CA ARG A 233 11.23 -16.56 -21.58
C ARG A 233 9.79 -16.78 -22.04
N LEU A 234 9.32 -18.02 -22.10
CA LEU A 234 7.93 -18.34 -22.46
C LEU A 234 6.95 -17.90 -21.38
N ALA A 235 7.28 -18.08 -20.10
CA ALA A 235 6.47 -17.60 -18.98
C ALA A 235 6.34 -16.06 -18.99
N ALA A 236 7.43 -15.35 -19.32
CA ALA A 236 7.43 -13.91 -19.47
C ALA A 236 6.57 -13.42 -20.64
N GLU A 237 6.64 -14.08 -21.81
CA GLU A 237 5.76 -13.79 -22.94
C GLU A 237 4.29 -14.01 -22.56
N LEU A 238 3.97 -15.13 -21.90
CA LEU A 238 2.62 -15.42 -21.43
C LEU A 238 2.12 -14.31 -20.49
N ALA A 239 2.93 -13.95 -19.49
CA ALA A 239 2.60 -12.90 -18.54
C ALA A 239 2.35 -11.56 -19.24
N TYR A 240 3.23 -11.16 -20.18
CA TYR A 240 3.05 -9.95 -20.98
C TYR A 240 1.74 -9.96 -21.77
N ARG A 241 1.42 -11.07 -22.45
CA ARG A 241 0.20 -11.20 -23.26
C ARG A 241 -1.06 -11.15 -22.39
N MET A 242 -1.03 -11.81 -21.24
CA MET A 242 -2.10 -11.77 -20.26
C MET A 242 -2.30 -10.35 -19.70
N MET A 243 -1.22 -9.67 -19.29
CA MET A 243 -1.28 -8.28 -18.83
C MET A 243 -1.82 -7.34 -19.91
N ALA A 244 -1.38 -7.50 -21.17
CA ALA A 244 -1.80 -6.68 -22.30
C ALA A 244 -3.25 -6.93 -22.75
N ALA A 245 -3.79 -8.13 -22.53
CA ALA A 245 -5.18 -8.47 -22.79
C ALA A 245 -6.13 -8.04 -21.66
N GLY A 246 -5.59 -7.74 -20.47
CA GLY A 246 -6.37 -7.44 -19.27
C GLY A 246 -6.61 -5.98 -18.97
N SER A 247 -7.53 -5.74 -18.04
CA SER A 247 -7.84 -4.43 -17.47
C SER A 247 -8.20 -4.56 -15.99
N ALA A 248 -8.19 -3.46 -15.24
CA ALA A 248 -8.53 -3.46 -13.81
C ALA A 248 -9.98 -3.93 -13.54
N ASP A 249 -10.90 -3.66 -14.48
CA ASP A 249 -12.34 -3.86 -14.34
C ASP A 249 -12.82 -5.20 -14.94
N SER A 250 -11.91 -6.08 -15.35
CA SER A 250 -12.28 -7.37 -15.92
C SER A 250 -11.40 -8.50 -15.41
N ASP A 251 -11.95 -9.72 -15.43
CA ASP A 251 -11.17 -10.94 -15.25
C ASP A 251 -10.31 -11.26 -16.50
N ALA A 252 -10.47 -10.48 -17.59
CA ALA A 252 -9.64 -10.62 -18.78
C ALA A 252 -8.18 -10.36 -18.41
N GLY A 253 -7.28 -11.20 -18.91
CA GLY A 253 -5.85 -11.11 -18.60
C GLY A 253 -5.45 -11.67 -17.23
N ARG A 254 -6.38 -12.04 -16.35
CA ARG A 254 -6.08 -12.88 -15.16
C ARG A 254 -6.06 -14.37 -15.49
N GLN A 255 -6.78 -14.74 -16.55
CA GLN A 255 -6.92 -16.11 -17.02
C GLN A 255 -6.84 -16.14 -18.55
N ALA A 256 -6.35 -17.24 -19.11
CA ALA A 256 -6.35 -17.49 -20.55
C ALA A 256 -6.57 -18.96 -20.83
N ASP A 257 -7.31 -19.29 -21.89
CA ASP A 257 -7.51 -20.68 -22.29
C ASP A 257 -6.30 -21.25 -23.03
N GLU A 258 -6.18 -22.59 -23.06
CA GLU A 258 -5.06 -23.25 -23.73
C GLU A 258 -4.88 -22.81 -25.19
N LYS A 259 -5.97 -22.69 -25.95
CA LYS A 259 -5.92 -22.33 -27.37
C LYS A 259 -5.35 -20.92 -27.55
N GLN A 260 -5.75 -19.98 -26.70
CA GLN A 260 -5.26 -18.62 -26.67
C GLN A 260 -3.77 -18.59 -26.32
N ILE A 261 -3.36 -19.33 -25.28
CA ILE A 261 -1.96 -19.40 -24.85
C ILE A 261 -1.08 -20.00 -25.95
N MET A 262 -1.50 -21.11 -26.54
CA MET A 262 -0.79 -21.74 -27.66
C MET A 262 -0.63 -20.76 -28.82
N THR A 263 -1.67 -19.98 -29.13
CA THR A 263 -1.63 -18.95 -30.18
C THR A 263 -0.59 -17.86 -29.86
N TRP A 264 -0.54 -17.40 -28.62
CA TRP A 264 0.40 -16.38 -28.18
C TRP A 264 1.86 -16.86 -28.15
N LEU A 265 2.11 -18.09 -27.71
CA LEU A 265 3.46 -18.59 -27.48
C LEU A 265 4.11 -19.23 -28.72
N ARG A 266 3.33 -19.72 -29.69
CA ARG A 266 3.82 -20.34 -30.94
C ARG A 266 4.93 -19.54 -31.65
N PRO A 267 4.81 -18.22 -31.87
CA PRO A 267 5.86 -17.45 -32.55
C PRO A 267 7.19 -17.46 -31.79
N THR A 268 7.15 -17.34 -30.45
CA THR A 268 8.35 -17.35 -29.62
C THR A 268 8.93 -18.75 -29.53
N ALA A 269 8.09 -19.79 -29.39
CA ALA A 269 8.53 -21.17 -29.38
C ALA A 269 9.19 -21.60 -30.70
N ARG A 270 8.66 -21.20 -31.87
CA ARG A 270 9.30 -21.43 -33.18
C ARG A 270 10.71 -20.86 -33.26
N ARG A 271 10.92 -19.66 -32.69
CA ARG A 271 12.25 -19.03 -32.66
C ARG A 271 13.23 -19.75 -31.74
N LEU A 272 12.75 -20.37 -30.66
CA LEU A 272 13.58 -21.09 -29.70
C LEU A 272 13.90 -22.51 -30.17
N TRP A 273 12.93 -23.22 -30.75
CA TRP A 273 12.99 -24.66 -30.99
C TRP A 273 12.94 -25.07 -32.47
N GLY A 274 12.72 -24.14 -33.40
CA GLY A 274 12.46 -24.44 -34.80
C GLY A 274 11.00 -24.80 -35.09
N GLU A 275 10.68 -25.18 -36.33
CA GLU A 275 9.30 -25.49 -36.76
C GLU A 275 8.80 -26.88 -36.32
N GLY A 276 9.70 -27.80 -35.93
CA GLY A 276 9.35 -29.17 -35.55
C GLY A 276 8.84 -29.27 -34.10
N GLU A 277 7.69 -29.93 -33.92
CA GLU A 277 7.15 -30.30 -32.59
C GLU A 277 6.81 -29.15 -31.62
N VAL A 278 6.69 -27.91 -32.11
CA VAL A 278 6.38 -26.72 -31.29
C VAL A 278 5.14 -26.92 -30.42
N ASP A 279 4.04 -27.41 -31.01
CA ASP A 279 2.79 -27.60 -30.28
C ASP A 279 2.93 -28.65 -29.17
N ARG A 280 3.62 -29.77 -29.46
CA ARG A 280 3.89 -30.82 -28.46
C ARG A 280 4.74 -30.28 -27.30
N ARG A 281 5.78 -29.52 -27.60
CA ARG A 281 6.68 -28.94 -26.58
C ARG A 281 5.99 -27.84 -25.77
N LEU A 282 5.15 -27.01 -26.39
CA LEU A 282 4.35 -26.00 -25.69
C LEU A 282 3.30 -26.63 -24.78
N GLN A 283 2.63 -27.70 -25.22
CA GLN A 283 1.71 -28.47 -24.36
C GLN A 283 2.46 -29.05 -23.15
N THR A 284 3.65 -29.61 -23.37
CA THR A 284 4.48 -30.13 -22.27
C THR A 284 4.93 -29.03 -21.32
N PHE A 285 5.26 -27.84 -21.85
CA PHE A 285 5.59 -26.65 -21.06
C PHE A 285 4.39 -26.19 -20.20
N LEU A 286 3.18 -26.11 -20.77
CA LEU A 286 1.97 -25.72 -20.04
C LEU A 286 1.61 -26.74 -18.95
N GLN A 287 1.74 -28.02 -19.26
CA GLN A 287 1.57 -29.09 -18.28
C GLN A 287 2.56 -28.91 -17.13
N ALA A 288 3.85 -28.70 -17.43
CA ALA A 288 4.89 -28.49 -16.42
C ALA A 288 4.63 -27.25 -15.53
N LEU A 289 4.14 -26.15 -16.13
CA LEU A 289 3.78 -24.96 -15.38
C LEU A 289 2.47 -25.09 -14.59
N GLY A 290 1.59 -26.02 -14.97
CA GLY A 290 0.33 -26.30 -14.28
C GLY A 290 0.42 -27.39 -13.20
N GLU A 291 1.57 -28.05 -13.03
CA GLU A 291 1.77 -29.04 -11.97
C GLU A 291 1.77 -28.41 -10.56
N ARG A 292 1.44 -29.22 -9.55
CA ARG A 292 1.43 -28.81 -8.13
C ARG A 292 2.78 -28.16 -7.77
N ASN A 293 2.73 -26.95 -7.20
CA ASN A 293 3.88 -26.10 -6.81
C ASN A 293 4.69 -25.48 -7.96
N SER A 294 4.04 -25.08 -9.05
CA SER A 294 4.66 -24.34 -10.17
C SER A 294 4.04 -22.93 -10.34
N LEU A 295 4.35 -22.22 -11.43
CA LEU A 295 3.94 -20.82 -11.65
C LEU A 295 2.47 -20.63 -12.05
N LEU A 296 1.84 -21.64 -12.66
CA LEU A 296 0.48 -21.55 -13.16
C LEU A 296 -0.46 -22.50 -12.42
N ASN A 297 -1.73 -22.11 -12.40
CA ASN A 297 -2.86 -22.90 -12.00
C ASN A 297 -3.75 -23.11 -13.23
N GLU A 298 -3.98 -24.36 -13.62
CA GLU A 298 -5.01 -24.73 -14.60
C GLU A 298 -6.34 -25.01 -13.89
N ARG A 299 -7.45 -24.50 -14.43
CA ARG A 299 -8.82 -24.69 -13.94
C ARG A 299 -9.81 -24.69 -15.12
N GLY A 300 -10.34 -25.85 -15.48
CA GLY A 300 -11.45 -25.93 -16.46
C GLY A 300 -11.07 -25.43 -17.85
N GLY A 301 -9.83 -25.69 -18.28
CA GLY A 301 -9.24 -25.22 -19.53
C GLY A 301 -8.67 -23.79 -19.45
N GLN A 302 -8.74 -23.13 -18.29
CA GLN A 302 -8.22 -21.78 -18.07
C GLN A 302 -6.96 -21.82 -17.21
N TYR A 303 -5.93 -21.09 -17.62
CA TYR A 303 -4.67 -20.97 -16.89
C TYR A 303 -4.55 -19.58 -16.28
N ALA A 304 -4.09 -19.53 -15.03
CA ALA A 304 -3.83 -18.30 -14.28
C ALA A 304 -2.51 -18.41 -13.53
N PHE A 305 -1.80 -17.30 -13.30
CA PHE A 305 -0.67 -17.33 -12.39
C PHE A 305 -1.12 -17.64 -10.95
N ILE A 306 -0.29 -18.36 -10.19
CA ILE A 306 -0.58 -18.70 -8.78
C ILE A 306 -0.81 -17.47 -7.90
N HIS A 307 -0.20 -16.34 -8.27
CA HIS A 307 -0.40 -15.03 -7.67
C HIS A 307 -0.19 -13.94 -8.75
N LEU A 308 -1.00 -12.88 -8.72
CA LEU A 308 -0.93 -11.81 -9.71
C LEU A 308 0.46 -11.17 -9.78
N THR A 309 1.14 -11.02 -8.66
CA THR A 309 2.47 -10.39 -8.64
C THR A 309 3.54 -11.20 -9.38
N PHE A 310 3.39 -12.52 -9.55
CA PHE A 310 4.27 -13.28 -10.44
C PHE A 310 4.01 -12.97 -11.91
N GLN A 311 2.74 -12.74 -12.29
CA GLN A 311 2.39 -12.26 -13.63
C GLN A 311 2.96 -10.85 -13.86
N GLU A 312 2.82 -9.94 -12.89
CA GLU A 312 3.35 -8.58 -12.97
C GLU A 312 4.88 -8.59 -13.06
N TYR A 313 5.55 -9.40 -12.24
CA TYR A 313 7.01 -9.58 -12.29
C TYR A 313 7.50 -10.17 -13.62
N LEU A 314 6.88 -11.24 -14.11
CA LEU A 314 7.27 -11.86 -15.38
C LEU A 314 6.99 -10.95 -16.57
N CYS A 315 5.98 -10.08 -16.48
CA CYS A 315 5.76 -9.02 -17.46
C CYS A 315 6.86 -7.94 -17.37
N ALA A 316 7.28 -7.54 -16.17
CA ALA A 316 8.42 -6.65 -15.98
C ALA A 316 9.73 -7.24 -16.55
N TYR A 317 9.99 -8.54 -16.30
CA TYR A 317 11.08 -9.29 -16.91
C TYR A 317 10.98 -9.27 -18.44
N TYR A 318 9.79 -9.50 -19.01
CA TYR A 318 9.59 -9.44 -20.47
C TYR A 318 10.01 -8.08 -21.04
N LEU A 319 9.56 -7.00 -20.40
CA LEU A 319 9.91 -5.65 -20.83
C LEU A 319 11.43 -5.42 -20.74
N ALA A 320 12.05 -5.76 -19.62
CA ALA A 320 13.48 -5.54 -19.41
C ALA A 320 14.39 -6.43 -20.29
N GLU A 321 14.08 -7.71 -20.45
CA GLU A 321 14.99 -8.69 -21.08
C GLU A 321 14.66 -9.01 -22.53
N ILE A 322 13.42 -8.80 -22.96
CA ILE A 322 12.95 -9.16 -24.30
C ILE A 322 12.72 -7.92 -25.14
N LEU A 323 12.03 -6.90 -24.61
CA LEU A 323 11.91 -5.61 -25.29
C LEU A 323 13.23 -4.82 -25.21
N ARG A 324 13.89 -4.80 -24.04
CA ARG A 324 15.22 -4.24 -23.74
C ARG A 324 15.39 -2.73 -23.93
N ASP A 325 14.72 -2.12 -24.90
CA ASP A 325 14.82 -0.70 -25.17
C ASP A 325 14.01 0.11 -24.15
N VAL A 326 14.73 0.76 -23.24
CA VAL A 326 14.18 1.60 -22.18
C VAL A 326 13.26 2.71 -22.71
N THR A 327 13.56 3.27 -23.89
CA THR A 327 12.73 4.30 -24.52
C THR A 327 11.41 3.70 -24.99
N GLU A 328 11.44 2.49 -25.55
CA GLU A 328 10.23 1.77 -25.94
C GLU A 328 9.40 1.32 -24.74
N ILE A 329 10.05 0.87 -23.66
CA ILE A 329 9.38 0.52 -22.40
C ILE A 329 8.65 1.75 -21.81
N ALA A 330 9.33 2.91 -21.76
CA ALA A 330 8.73 4.15 -21.28
C ALA A 330 7.52 4.56 -22.14
N ARG A 331 7.64 4.45 -23.47
CA ARG A 331 6.54 4.72 -24.40
C ARG A 331 5.37 3.76 -24.17
N PHE A 332 5.65 2.46 -24.04
CA PHE A 332 4.66 1.43 -23.77
C PHE A 332 3.83 1.75 -22.52
N PHE A 333 4.47 2.17 -21.42
CA PHE A 333 3.75 2.54 -20.20
C PHE A 333 2.94 3.83 -20.34
N ARG A 334 3.43 4.80 -21.11
CA ARG A 334 2.76 6.10 -21.27
C ARG A 334 1.58 6.05 -22.24
N GLU A 335 1.52 5.05 -23.10
CA GLU A 335 0.42 4.84 -24.04
C GLU A 335 -0.75 4.08 -23.39
N ALA A 336 -1.94 4.21 -24.01
CA ALA A 336 -3.16 3.50 -23.62
C ALA A 336 -3.56 3.66 -22.13
N GLY A 337 -3.13 4.75 -21.48
CA GLY A 337 -3.46 5.05 -20.09
C GLY A 337 -2.85 4.13 -19.03
N ARG A 338 -1.84 3.30 -19.37
CA ARG A 338 -1.30 2.28 -18.46
C ARG A 338 -0.71 2.88 -17.17
N VAL A 339 -0.03 4.03 -17.25
CA VAL A 339 0.48 4.76 -16.07
C VAL A 339 -0.61 5.16 -15.08
N ASN A 340 -1.87 5.33 -15.51
CA ASN A 340 -2.98 5.68 -14.62
C ASN A 340 -3.84 4.46 -14.22
N ALA A 341 -3.52 3.27 -14.75
CA ALA A 341 -4.25 2.06 -14.46
C ALA A 341 -3.63 1.32 -13.27
N PRO A 342 -4.38 1.06 -12.16
CA PRO A 342 -3.88 0.29 -11.03
C PRO A 342 -3.32 -1.08 -11.44
N TRP A 343 -3.88 -1.69 -12.48
CA TRP A 343 -3.45 -2.94 -13.09
C TRP A 343 -1.98 -2.96 -13.54
N TRP A 344 -1.40 -1.82 -13.90
CA TRP A 344 -0.02 -1.73 -14.39
C TRP A 344 0.97 -1.15 -13.37
N ARG A 345 0.48 -0.61 -12.25
CA ARG A 345 1.32 0.06 -11.23
C ARG A 345 2.48 -0.82 -10.80
N GLU A 346 2.19 -2.05 -10.39
CA GLU A 346 3.21 -2.95 -9.85
C GLU A 346 4.18 -3.41 -10.95
N THR A 347 3.70 -3.72 -12.15
CA THR A 347 4.57 -4.03 -13.30
C THR A 347 5.54 -2.89 -13.61
N ILE A 348 5.11 -1.62 -13.51
CA ILE A 348 5.98 -0.46 -13.75
C ILE A 348 7.08 -0.39 -12.69
N LEU A 349 6.72 -0.50 -11.41
CA LEU A 349 7.68 -0.48 -10.30
C LEU A 349 8.66 -1.65 -10.37
N LEU A 350 8.17 -2.86 -10.65
CA LEU A 350 9.00 -4.05 -10.85
C LEU A 350 9.89 -3.96 -12.08
N THR A 351 9.48 -3.23 -13.13
CA THR A 351 10.34 -3.00 -14.30
C THR A 351 11.52 -2.11 -13.94
N VAL A 352 11.28 -1.03 -13.19
CA VAL A 352 12.36 -0.16 -12.68
C VAL A 352 13.30 -0.95 -11.77
N GLY A 353 12.74 -1.72 -10.82
CA GLY A 353 13.51 -2.55 -9.90
C GLY A 353 14.30 -3.67 -10.60
N TYR A 354 13.70 -4.36 -11.57
CA TYR A 354 14.38 -5.44 -12.29
C TYR A 354 15.53 -4.90 -13.15
N LEU A 355 15.33 -3.77 -13.85
CA LEU A 355 16.40 -3.13 -14.62
C LEU A 355 17.60 -2.81 -13.73
N TYR A 356 17.38 -2.49 -12.44
CA TYR A 356 18.46 -2.21 -11.49
C TYR A 356 19.36 -3.43 -11.18
N LEU A 357 18.87 -4.66 -11.34
CA LEU A 357 19.60 -5.89 -10.97
C LEU A 357 20.71 -6.28 -11.96
N GLY A 358 20.72 -5.71 -13.17
CA GLY A 358 21.69 -6.04 -14.23
C GLY A 358 23.08 -5.41 -14.04
N LEU A 359 24.06 -5.85 -14.85
CA LEU A 359 25.44 -5.32 -14.84
C LEU A 359 25.50 -3.80 -15.10
N ASP A 360 24.66 -3.28 -16.00
CA ASP A 360 24.46 -1.84 -16.27
C ASP A 360 23.20 -1.31 -15.57
N GLY A 361 22.79 -1.96 -14.48
CA GLY A 361 21.41 -1.91 -14.02
C GLY A 361 20.97 -0.54 -13.49
N ALA A 362 21.85 0.12 -12.73
CA ALA A 362 21.60 1.47 -12.24
C ALA A 362 21.35 2.45 -13.41
N GLU A 363 22.17 2.41 -14.46
CA GLU A 363 22.02 3.32 -15.60
C GLU A 363 20.69 3.09 -16.35
N ASN A 364 20.31 1.83 -16.59
CA ASN A 364 19.07 1.51 -17.28
C ASN A 364 17.81 1.86 -16.47
N ALA A 365 17.83 1.60 -15.15
CA ALA A 365 16.74 2.00 -14.26
C ALA A 365 16.57 3.53 -14.24
N LEU A 366 17.67 4.28 -14.15
CA LEU A 366 17.66 5.74 -14.17
C LEU A 366 17.19 6.29 -15.53
N LYS A 367 17.62 5.71 -16.66
CA LYS A 367 17.12 6.05 -17.99
C LYS A 367 15.61 5.85 -18.09
N LEU A 368 15.06 4.77 -17.52
CA LEU A 368 13.61 4.51 -17.55
C LEU A 368 12.87 5.57 -16.73
N VAL A 369 13.33 5.84 -15.51
CA VAL A 369 12.78 6.90 -14.65
C VAL A 369 12.78 8.24 -15.37
N GLN A 370 13.90 8.62 -16.00
CA GLN A 370 14.01 9.87 -16.76
C GLN A 370 13.09 9.91 -17.99
N ALA A 371 12.91 8.79 -18.68
CA ALA A 371 12.05 8.68 -19.85
C ALA A 371 10.55 8.73 -19.50
N LEU A 372 10.16 8.21 -18.32
CA LEU A 372 8.80 8.33 -17.79
C LEU A 372 8.43 9.80 -17.50
N VAL A 373 9.39 10.61 -17.01
CA VAL A 373 9.21 12.05 -16.78
C VAL A 373 9.65 12.94 -17.93
N ALA A 374 9.82 12.38 -19.14
CA ALA A 374 10.17 13.18 -20.31
C ALA A 374 9.05 14.19 -20.62
N ALA A 375 9.45 15.44 -20.89
CA ALA A 375 8.53 16.55 -21.10
C ALA A 375 7.54 16.27 -22.24
N THR A 376 6.29 16.65 -22.01
CA THR A 376 5.21 16.66 -23.01
C THR A 376 4.78 18.08 -23.30
N PRO A 377 4.15 18.33 -24.46
CA PRO A 377 3.57 19.64 -24.78
C PRO A 377 2.54 20.08 -23.73
N ASP A 378 1.74 19.13 -23.24
CA ASP A 378 0.62 19.39 -22.32
C ASP A 378 0.74 18.57 -21.03
N ASP A 379 0.30 19.17 -19.92
CA ASP A 379 0.16 18.51 -18.63
C ASP A 379 -1.20 17.80 -18.56
N SER A 380 -1.15 16.51 -18.25
CA SER A 380 -2.33 15.64 -18.13
C SER A 380 -2.25 14.74 -16.90
N VAL A 381 -3.36 14.06 -16.58
CA VAL A 381 -3.40 13.13 -15.44
C VAL A 381 -2.40 12.00 -15.63
N GLU A 382 -2.22 11.53 -16.86
CA GLU A 382 -1.25 10.52 -17.25
C GLU A 382 0.19 10.99 -17.03
N THR A 383 0.51 12.26 -17.30
CA THR A 383 1.86 12.79 -17.08
C THR A 383 2.18 12.94 -15.59
N LEU A 384 1.19 13.27 -14.76
CA LEU A 384 1.35 13.23 -13.30
C LEU A 384 1.49 11.78 -12.79
N ALA A 385 0.68 10.86 -13.29
CA ALA A 385 0.77 9.44 -12.93
C ALA A 385 2.12 8.83 -13.32
N ALA A 386 2.63 9.14 -14.50
CA ALA A 386 3.97 8.74 -14.92
C ALA A 386 5.06 9.34 -14.02
N ALA A 387 4.93 10.61 -13.61
CA ALA A 387 5.87 11.24 -12.70
C ALA A 387 5.83 10.66 -11.28
N GLU A 388 4.65 10.32 -10.78
CA GLU A 388 4.49 9.65 -9.49
C GLU A 388 5.11 8.25 -9.53
N LEU A 389 4.83 7.45 -10.56
CA LEU A 389 5.40 6.11 -10.71
C LEU A 389 6.91 6.14 -10.90
N ALA A 390 7.43 7.10 -11.66
CA ALA A 390 8.86 7.30 -11.81
C ALA A 390 9.52 7.63 -10.46
N ALA A 391 8.89 8.49 -9.66
CA ALA A 391 9.37 8.83 -8.33
C ALA A 391 9.31 7.64 -7.36
N ALA A 392 8.19 6.91 -7.35
CA ALA A 392 8.01 5.72 -6.52
C ALA A 392 9.04 4.64 -6.86
N GLY A 393 9.29 4.38 -8.15
CA GLY A 393 10.33 3.43 -8.58
C GLY A 393 11.74 3.92 -8.25
N PHE A 394 12.03 5.21 -8.46
CA PHE A 394 13.33 5.81 -8.13
C PHE A 394 13.67 5.73 -6.64
N LEU A 395 12.69 5.99 -5.77
CA LEU A 395 12.86 5.94 -4.31
C LEU A 395 13.07 4.51 -3.77
N GLU A 396 12.82 3.47 -4.58
CA GLU A 396 13.12 2.08 -4.25
C GLU A 396 14.55 1.66 -4.64
N LEU A 397 15.27 2.47 -5.43
CA LEU A 397 16.64 2.17 -5.84
C LEU A 397 17.64 2.50 -4.73
N GLU A 398 18.65 1.65 -4.56
CA GLU A 398 19.75 1.88 -3.60
C GLU A 398 20.66 3.03 -4.03
N SER A 399 20.98 3.13 -5.33
CA SER A 399 21.76 4.22 -5.90
C SER A 399 20.85 5.25 -6.57
N GLN A 400 20.76 6.42 -5.95
CA GLN A 400 19.97 7.56 -6.43
C GLN A 400 20.90 8.72 -6.82
N ASP A 401 20.82 9.21 -8.06
CA ASP A 401 21.60 10.37 -8.50
C ASP A 401 20.81 11.69 -8.37
N GLY A 402 21.55 12.76 -8.07
CA GLY A 402 20.97 14.10 -7.90
C GLY A 402 20.24 14.65 -9.13
N PRO A 403 20.79 14.55 -10.35
CA PRO A 403 20.14 15.00 -11.58
C PRO A 403 18.76 14.35 -11.82
N THR A 404 18.65 13.02 -11.70
CA THR A 404 17.38 12.31 -11.86
C THR A 404 16.39 12.70 -10.78
N ALA A 405 16.81 12.75 -9.52
CA ALA A 405 15.96 13.20 -8.42
C ALA A 405 15.41 14.61 -8.65
N ALA A 406 16.26 15.55 -9.10
CA ALA A 406 15.85 16.92 -9.39
C ALA A 406 14.85 17.00 -10.56
N ARG A 407 15.05 16.20 -11.61
CA ARG A 407 14.13 16.15 -12.77
C ARG A 407 12.75 15.61 -12.38
N VAL A 408 12.71 14.50 -11.65
CA VAL A 408 11.47 13.89 -11.17
C VAL A 408 10.75 14.83 -10.20
N ARG A 409 11.48 15.42 -9.25
CA ARG A 409 10.96 16.44 -8.32
C ARG A 409 10.33 17.62 -9.06
N GLN A 410 11.04 18.16 -10.04
CA GLN A 410 10.54 19.29 -10.82
C GLN A 410 9.27 18.94 -11.60
N SER A 411 9.20 17.72 -12.15
CA SER A 411 7.99 17.22 -12.80
C SER A 411 6.81 17.15 -11.82
N LEU A 412 6.98 16.52 -10.66
CA LEU A 412 5.93 16.45 -9.63
C LEU A 412 5.45 17.84 -9.20
N LYS A 413 6.38 18.76 -8.90
CA LYS A 413 6.04 20.13 -8.48
C LYS A 413 5.20 20.88 -9.51
N ARG A 414 5.59 20.78 -10.79
CA ARG A 414 4.88 21.42 -11.90
C ARG A 414 3.42 20.95 -11.96
N HIS A 415 3.20 19.65 -11.99
CA HIS A 415 1.86 19.07 -12.06
C HIS A 415 1.02 19.30 -10.79
N LEU A 416 1.62 19.15 -9.61
CA LEU A 416 0.94 19.37 -8.33
C LEU A 416 0.50 20.84 -8.16
N SER A 417 1.17 21.77 -8.82
CA SER A 417 0.84 23.20 -8.80
C SER A 417 -0.17 23.62 -9.88
N ASP A 418 -0.51 22.78 -10.85
CA ASP A 418 -1.49 23.12 -11.89
C ASP A 418 -2.93 22.93 -11.39
N ALA A 419 -3.62 24.05 -11.15
CA ALA A 419 -5.02 24.08 -10.72
C ALA A 419 -6.03 23.64 -11.77
N ARG A 420 -5.61 23.54 -13.04
CA ARG A 420 -6.44 23.08 -14.17
C ARG A 420 -6.38 21.57 -14.33
N LEU A 421 -5.37 20.91 -13.76
CA LEU A 421 -5.18 19.47 -13.86
C LEU A 421 -6.23 18.72 -13.01
N PRO A 422 -7.15 17.95 -13.62
CA PRO A 422 -8.21 17.23 -12.89
C PRO A 422 -7.70 15.90 -12.32
N ALA A 423 -6.55 15.92 -11.63
CA ALA A 423 -5.96 14.72 -11.05
C ALA A 423 -6.80 14.19 -9.88
N PRO A 424 -7.09 12.87 -9.82
CA PRO A 424 -7.80 12.25 -8.71
C PRO A 424 -7.10 12.48 -7.36
N PRO A 425 -7.84 12.59 -6.24
CA PRO A 425 -7.25 12.81 -4.92
C PRO A 425 -6.17 11.80 -4.52
N LEU A 426 -6.37 10.51 -4.83
CA LEU A 426 -5.39 9.47 -4.51
C LEU A 426 -4.07 9.68 -5.25
N LEU A 427 -4.13 10.08 -6.54
CA LEU A 427 -2.93 10.37 -7.31
C LEU A 427 -2.19 11.60 -6.74
N ARG A 428 -2.92 12.63 -6.29
CA ARG A 428 -2.32 13.81 -5.63
C ARG A 428 -1.65 13.45 -4.30
N LEU A 429 -2.27 12.56 -3.50
CA LEU A 429 -1.68 12.02 -2.27
C LEU A 429 -0.35 11.29 -2.58
N LEU A 430 -0.38 10.34 -3.50
CA LEU A 430 0.80 9.53 -3.87
C LEU A 430 1.94 10.41 -4.43
N ALA A 431 1.61 11.36 -5.30
CA ALA A 431 2.59 12.30 -5.84
C ALA A 431 3.19 13.21 -4.75
N GLY A 432 2.38 13.65 -3.78
CA GLY A 432 2.85 14.43 -2.62
C GLY A 432 3.77 13.63 -1.68
N ASP A 433 3.45 12.35 -1.49
CA ASP A 433 4.27 11.41 -0.71
C ASP A 433 5.61 11.13 -1.41
N ALA A 434 5.59 10.96 -2.73
CA ALA A 434 6.81 10.79 -3.52
C ALA A 434 7.67 12.06 -3.50
N LEU A 435 7.05 13.25 -3.57
CA LEU A 435 7.73 14.53 -3.45
C LEU A 435 8.41 14.69 -2.07
N ASN A 436 7.78 14.19 -0.99
CA ASN A 436 8.40 14.14 0.33
C ASN A 436 9.72 13.36 0.32
N GLY A 437 9.72 12.17 -0.31
CA GLY A 437 10.91 11.32 -0.40
C GLY A 437 12.05 11.94 -1.21
N LEU A 438 11.73 12.75 -2.22
CA LEU A 438 12.70 13.47 -3.06
C LEU A 438 13.19 14.80 -2.45
N GLY A 439 12.67 15.18 -1.29
CA GLY A 439 12.89 16.49 -0.67
C GLY A 439 12.07 17.59 -1.36
N ASP A 440 10.95 17.95 -0.75
CA ASP A 440 10.04 19.02 -1.19
C ASP A 440 10.65 20.42 -1.01
N ASP A 441 11.26 20.94 -2.06
CA ASP A 441 11.94 22.25 -2.07
C ASP A 441 10.99 23.44 -2.39
N ARG A 442 9.66 23.24 -2.30
CA ARG A 442 8.71 24.35 -2.42
C ARG A 442 8.90 25.35 -1.27
N PRO A 443 8.83 26.68 -1.53
CA PRO A 443 8.97 27.70 -0.49
C PRO A 443 7.98 27.48 0.66
N GLY A 444 8.44 27.62 1.91
CA GLY A 444 7.59 27.48 3.08
C GLY A 444 7.11 26.07 3.41
N VAL A 445 7.57 25.02 2.69
CA VAL A 445 7.21 23.62 2.99
C VAL A 445 8.21 22.98 3.95
N LEU A 446 9.47 22.81 3.52
CA LEU A 446 10.53 22.27 4.39
C LEU A 446 11.40 23.34 5.04
N SER A 447 11.39 24.56 4.50
CA SER A 447 12.11 25.72 5.03
C SER A 447 11.47 26.23 6.31
N LEU A 448 12.27 26.83 7.20
CA LEU A 448 11.77 27.42 8.44
C LEU A 448 11.02 28.74 8.16
N GLU A 449 11.48 29.49 7.17
CA GLU A 449 10.80 30.69 6.67
C GLU A 449 9.46 30.29 6.04
N PRO A 450 8.32 30.78 6.56
CA PRO A 450 7.04 30.57 5.91
C PRO A 450 6.97 31.36 4.59
N ASP A 451 6.33 30.79 3.58
CA ASP A 451 5.92 31.52 2.38
C ASP A 451 4.71 32.39 2.74
N LEU A 452 4.94 33.70 2.93
CA LEU A 452 3.95 34.63 3.44
C LEU A 452 3.13 35.28 2.32
N VAL A 453 1.82 35.33 2.49
CA VAL A 453 0.88 36.02 1.61
C VAL A 453 0.37 37.29 2.32
N PRO A 454 0.59 38.50 1.76
CA PRO A 454 0.13 39.75 2.36
C PRO A 454 -1.40 39.89 2.27
N ILE A 455 -2.02 40.34 3.34
CA ILE A 455 -3.45 40.64 3.42
C ILE A 455 -3.62 42.10 3.87
N PRO A 456 -4.27 42.96 3.05
CA PRO A 456 -4.44 44.36 3.40
C PRO A 456 -5.47 44.54 4.52
N ALA A 457 -5.28 45.60 5.32
CA ALA A 457 -6.31 46.13 6.20
C ALA A 457 -7.56 46.56 5.40
N GLY A 458 -8.69 46.65 6.08
CA GLY A 458 -9.94 47.13 5.50
C GLY A 458 -11.15 46.24 5.77
N ALA A 459 -12.28 46.66 5.21
CA ALA A 459 -13.57 45.99 5.38
C ALA A 459 -13.66 44.68 4.58
N PHE A 460 -14.39 43.71 5.12
CA PHE A 460 -14.77 42.47 4.46
C PHE A 460 -16.08 41.92 5.03
N LEU A 461 -16.73 41.04 4.26
CA LEU A 461 -17.95 40.35 4.70
C LEU A 461 -17.62 39.08 5.51
N MET A 462 -17.83 39.15 6.83
CA MET A 462 -17.58 38.07 7.79
C MET A 462 -18.86 37.32 8.17
N GLY A 463 -18.74 36.05 8.52
CA GLY A 463 -19.79 35.19 9.05
C GLY A 463 -20.59 34.42 8.00
N ASP A 464 -21.45 33.51 8.45
CA ASP A 464 -22.30 32.69 7.56
C ASP A 464 -23.50 33.48 7.02
N GLN A 465 -24.09 34.33 7.87
CA GLN A 465 -24.87 35.49 7.44
C GLN A 465 -23.90 36.67 7.34
N PRO A 466 -23.50 37.11 6.13
CA PRO A 466 -22.38 38.01 6.00
C PRO A 466 -22.72 39.42 6.52
N TYR A 467 -21.85 39.96 7.37
CA TYR A 467 -21.89 41.35 7.86
C TYR A 467 -20.53 42.01 7.69
N GLU A 468 -20.50 43.35 7.67
CA GLU A 468 -19.26 44.09 7.54
C GLU A 468 -18.41 43.99 8.81
N ALA A 469 -17.20 43.46 8.67
CA ALA A 469 -16.16 43.46 9.69
C ALA A 469 -14.90 44.14 9.12
N THR A 470 -13.99 44.58 9.99
CA THR A 470 -12.78 45.32 9.57
C THR A 470 -11.52 44.68 10.13
N ILE A 471 -10.56 44.40 9.25
CA ILE A 471 -9.18 44.14 9.63
C ILE A 471 -8.48 45.48 9.85
N ARG A 472 -8.03 45.72 11.09
CA ARG A 472 -7.46 47.01 11.51
C ARG A 472 -6.08 47.28 10.92
N GLU A 473 -5.24 46.25 10.83
CA GLU A 473 -3.86 46.37 10.38
C GLU A 473 -3.55 45.30 9.32
N PRO A 474 -2.69 45.63 8.33
CA PRO A 474 -2.21 44.63 7.40
C PRO A 474 -1.39 43.55 8.13
N PHE A 475 -1.53 42.32 7.67
CA PHE A 475 -0.79 41.17 8.15
C PHE A 475 -0.37 40.32 6.96
N ALA A 476 0.57 39.40 7.17
CA ALA A 476 0.82 38.35 6.19
C ALA A 476 0.60 36.99 6.83
N ILE A 477 0.07 36.04 6.08
CA ILE A 477 -0.28 34.70 6.57
C ILE A 477 0.41 33.64 5.71
N ALA A 478 0.90 32.58 6.35
CA ALA A 478 1.61 31.51 5.65
C ALA A 478 0.71 30.84 4.60
N ARG A 479 1.26 30.57 3.42
CA ARG A 479 0.56 29.91 2.30
C ARG A 479 0.07 28.51 2.67
N TYR A 480 0.79 27.83 3.55
CA TYR A 480 0.50 26.47 4.03
C TYR A 480 0.31 26.46 5.56
N PRO A 481 -0.42 25.46 6.11
CA PRO A 481 -0.31 25.13 7.53
C PRO A 481 1.14 24.79 7.89
N VAL A 482 1.51 24.92 9.16
CA VAL A 482 2.85 24.56 9.63
C VAL A 482 3.11 23.08 9.36
N THR A 483 4.22 22.77 8.73
CA THR A 483 4.57 21.39 8.35
C THR A 483 5.27 20.65 9.48
N ASN A 484 5.29 19.32 9.41
CA ASN A 484 6.10 18.52 10.33
C ASN A 484 7.58 18.88 10.25
N ALA A 485 8.12 19.20 9.07
CA ALA A 485 9.51 19.64 8.91
C ALA A 485 9.84 20.91 9.70
N GLN A 486 8.95 21.89 9.64
CA GLN A 486 9.06 23.12 10.42
C GLN A 486 8.97 22.82 11.92
N TYR A 487 7.99 22.01 12.33
CA TYR A 487 7.77 21.66 13.72
C TYR A 487 8.91 20.81 14.31
N ARG A 488 9.52 19.94 13.51
CA ARG A 488 10.68 19.11 13.91
C ARG A 488 11.87 19.96 14.32
N ARG A 489 12.06 21.14 13.71
CA ARG A 489 13.10 22.10 14.12
C ARG A 489 12.83 22.68 15.51
N PHE A 490 11.56 22.93 15.88
CA PHE A 490 11.19 23.35 17.23
C PHE A 490 11.45 22.25 18.25
N VAL A 491 11.06 21.01 17.95
CA VAL A 491 11.33 19.84 18.80
C VAL A 491 12.85 19.66 19.02
N ALA A 492 13.62 19.66 17.93
CA ALA A 492 15.08 19.49 17.95
C ALA A 492 15.81 20.60 18.71
N ASP A 493 15.27 21.84 18.70
CA ASP A 493 15.81 22.95 19.47
C ASP A 493 15.39 22.93 20.96
N GLY A 494 14.83 21.82 21.42
CA GLY A 494 14.43 21.61 22.82
C GLY A 494 13.08 22.26 23.15
N GLY A 495 12.19 22.41 22.17
CA GLY A 495 10.88 23.06 22.31
C GLY A 495 10.02 22.54 23.47
N TYR A 496 10.16 21.25 23.82
CA TYR A 496 9.45 20.62 24.94
C TYR A 496 10.27 20.54 26.23
N THR A 497 11.42 21.22 26.32
CA THR A 497 12.34 21.17 27.46
C THR A 497 12.39 22.52 28.17
N ALA A 498 12.96 22.55 29.39
CA ALA A 498 13.11 23.79 30.17
C ALA A 498 13.89 24.88 29.42
N ARG A 499 14.71 24.51 28.41
CA ARG A 499 15.45 25.41 27.52
C ARG A 499 14.55 26.39 26.75
N ARG A 500 13.29 26.03 26.51
CA ARG A 500 12.32 26.83 25.76
C ARG A 500 11.09 27.20 26.59
N ARG A 501 11.19 27.18 27.93
CA ARG A 501 10.09 27.55 28.85
C ARG A 501 9.51 28.94 28.57
N ASP A 502 10.36 29.86 28.15
CA ASP A 502 10.02 31.23 27.75
C ASP A 502 9.06 31.29 26.55
N CYS A 503 9.07 30.26 25.71
CA CYS A 503 8.14 30.15 24.59
C CYS A 503 6.73 29.75 25.05
N TRP A 504 6.56 29.03 26.16
CA TRP A 504 5.26 28.53 26.60
C TRP A 504 4.49 29.57 27.43
N THR A 505 3.16 29.46 27.44
CA THR A 505 2.36 30.09 28.49
C THR A 505 2.50 29.30 29.79
N ASP A 506 2.14 29.90 30.93
CA ASP A 506 2.27 29.21 32.22
C ASP A 506 1.35 27.98 32.30
N ASP A 507 0.10 28.12 31.84
CA ASP A 507 -0.83 27.00 31.69
C ASP A 507 -0.32 25.93 30.73
N GLY A 508 0.17 26.34 29.56
CA GLY A 508 0.69 25.41 28.56
C GLY A 508 1.86 24.60 29.09
N TRP A 509 2.76 25.25 29.85
CA TRP A 509 3.85 24.56 30.52
C TRP A 509 3.35 23.58 31.59
N ARG A 510 2.37 23.98 32.40
CA ARG A 510 1.73 23.12 33.40
C ARG A 510 1.11 21.87 32.74
N TYR A 511 0.34 22.03 31.67
CA TYR A 511 -0.25 20.91 30.92
C TYR A 511 0.82 19.98 30.33
N ARG A 512 1.87 20.57 29.76
CA ARG A 512 3.01 19.82 29.22
C ARG A 512 3.71 18.99 30.31
N GLU A 513 3.87 19.52 31.52
CA GLU A 513 4.46 18.80 32.65
C GLU A 513 3.54 17.71 33.19
N SER A 514 2.28 18.04 33.50
CA SER A 514 1.32 17.10 34.08
C SER A 514 1.02 15.92 33.16
N ASN A 515 1.05 16.13 31.85
CA ASN A 515 0.79 15.10 30.85
C ASN A 515 2.06 14.54 30.20
N ASN A 516 3.24 14.95 30.66
CA ASN A 516 4.54 14.52 30.14
C ASN A 516 4.67 14.65 28.61
N TRP A 517 4.22 15.75 28.02
CA TRP A 517 4.34 15.97 26.57
C TRP A 517 5.81 16.19 26.19
N ARG A 518 6.29 15.43 25.19
CA ARG A 518 7.68 15.50 24.68
C ARG A 518 7.79 15.78 23.19
N GLN A 519 6.72 15.53 22.46
CA GLN A 519 6.55 15.66 21.02
C GLN A 519 5.06 15.62 20.70
N PRO A 520 4.60 15.99 19.49
CA PRO A 520 3.21 15.86 19.05
C PRO A 520 2.63 14.47 19.29
N ARG A 521 1.31 14.36 19.49
CA ARG A 521 0.67 13.11 19.94
C ARG A 521 0.86 11.94 18.96
N TYR A 522 0.89 12.20 17.66
CA TYR A 522 0.97 11.20 16.60
C TYR A 522 2.33 11.19 15.88
N TRP A 523 3.38 11.67 16.56
CA TRP A 523 4.69 11.92 15.96
C TRP A 523 5.40 10.67 15.42
N ASP A 524 5.08 9.49 15.93
CA ASP A 524 5.70 8.21 15.52
C ASP A 524 4.85 7.43 14.49
N ASP A 525 3.68 7.95 14.10
CA ASP A 525 2.83 7.33 13.08
C ASP A 525 3.09 7.93 11.70
N GLY A 526 3.64 7.11 10.81
CA GLY A 526 3.99 7.43 9.42
C GLY A 526 2.84 8.00 8.58
N ARG A 527 1.59 7.85 9.04
CA ARG A 527 0.42 8.43 8.36
C ARG A 527 0.32 9.95 8.53
N TRP A 528 0.93 10.50 9.58
CA TRP A 528 0.71 11.88 10.03
C TRP A 528 1.99 12.72 10.16
N ASN A 529 3.17 12.10 10.09
CA ASN A 529 4.43 12.72 10.48
C ASN A 529 5.42 13.02 9.31
N ARG A 530 5.01 12.83 8.04
CA ARG A 530 5.87 13.11 6.88
C ARG A 530 6.24 14.59 6.84
N GLU A 531 7.46 14.89 6.43
CA GLU A 531 8.07 16.23 6.50
C GLU A 531 7.19 17.33 5.87
N ASN A 532 6.59 17.07 4.70
CA ASN A 532 5.75 18.04 3.98
C ASN A 532 4.24 17.97 4.30
N GLN A 533 3.81 17.13 5.25
CA GLN A 533 2.43 17.15 5.78
C GLN A 533 2.26 18.24 6.85
N PRO A 534 1.03 18.74 7.08
CA PRO A 534 0.75 19.60 8.21
C PRO A 534 1.05 18.87 9.53
N VAL A 535 1.61 19.58 10.51
CA VAL A 535 1.73 19.04 11.87
C VAL A 535 0.35 18.88 12.50
N VAL A 536 0.12 17.74 13.15
CA VAL A 536 -1.13 17.40 13.85
C VAL A 536 -0.86 16.84 15.23
N GLY A 537 -1.92 16.68 16.05
CA GLY A 537 -1.77 16.20 17.42
C GLY A 537 -1.06 17.21 18.32
N VAL A 538 -1.20 18.50 17.99
CA VAL A 538 -0.67 19.63 18.75
C VAL A 538 -1.82 20.44 19.35
N SER A 539 -1.65 20.81 20.61
CA SER A 539 -2.53 21.70 21.36
C SER A 539 -2.38 23.15 20.91
N TRP A 540 -3.32 23.99 21.30
CA TRP A 540 -3.20 25.44 21.10
C TRP A 540 -1.95 26.00 21.81
N TYR A 541 -1.64 25.49 23.01
CA TYR A 541 -0.44 25.88 23.75
C TYR A 541 0.86 25.53 23.02
N GLU A 542 0.93 24.32 22.44
CA GLU A 542 2.05 23.88 21.60
C GLU A 542 2.21 24.79 20.36
N ALA A 543 1.10 25.22 19.76
CA ALA A 543 1.09 26.12 18.60
C ALA A 543 1.56 27.55 18.96
N VAL A 544 1.15 28.09 20.11
CA VAL A 544 1.63 29.38 20.63
C VAL A 544 3.12 29.33 20.96
N ALA A 545 3.58 28.25 21.61
CA ALA A 545 4.98 28.05 21.92
C ALA A 545 5.84 28.00 20.65
N PHE A 546 5.37 27.28 19.63
CA PHE A 546 6.00 27.28 18.31
C PHE A 546 6.07 28.67 17.69
N CYS A 547 4.99 29.45 17.71
CA CYS A 547 4.96 30.81 17.16
C CYS A 547 5.96 31.77 17.85
N ARG A 548 6.05 31.71 19.19
CA ARG A 548 7.02 32.51 19.97
C ARG A 548 8.46 32.09 19.66
N TRP A 549 8.72 30.79 19.58
CA TRP A 549 10.01 30.26 19.16
C TRP A 549 10.37 30.68 17.73
N LEU A 550 9.43 30.54 16.78
CA LEU A 550 9.61 30.91 15.38
C LEU A 550 9.91 32.40 15.25
N THR A 551 9.23 33.25 16.03
CA THR A 551 9.52 34.70 16.09
C THR A 551 10.99 34.96 16.41
N ALA A 552 11.53 34.32 17.45
CA ALA A 552 12.93 34.47 17.82
C ALA A 552 13.87 34.01 16.70
N ARG A 553 13.62 32.82 16.13
CA ARG A 553 14.45 32.24 15.07
C ARG A 553 14.42 33.06 13.77
N LEU A 554 13.25 33.56 13.36
CA LEU A 554 13.15 34.37 12.16
C LEU A 554 13.76 35.77 12.34
N ARG A 555 13.72 36.33 13.54
CA ARG A 555 14.41 37.59 13.86
C ARG A 555 15.92 37.43 13.84
N GLU A 556 16.45 36.36 14.44
CA GLU A 556 17.89 36.01 14.39
C GLU A 556 18.40 35.87 12.94
N ARG A 557 17.54 35.42 12.03
CA ARG A 557 17.86 35.23 10.61
C ARG A 557 17.59 36.46 9.74
N GLY A 558 17.18 37.58 10.34
CA GLY A 558 16.88 38.82 9.63
C GLY A 558 15.60 38.77 8.78
N PHE A 559 14.79 37.72 8.92
CA PHE A 559 13.53 37.58 8.18
C PHE A 559 12.41 38.43 8.79
N LEU A 560 12.36 38.55 10.12
CA LEU A 560 11.43 39.46 10.82
C LEU A 560 12.14 40.75 11.25
N ARG A 561 11.49 41.88 11.00
CA ARG A 561 11.95 43.20 11.46
C ARG A 561 11.58 43.47 12.92
N ALA A 562 12.14 44.54 13.48
CA ALA A 562 11.74 45.03 14.80
C ALA A 562 10.24 45.35 14.81
N GLY A 563 9.54 44.93 15.87
CA GLY A 563 8.09 45.07 15.98
C GLY A 563 7.27 43.92 15.36
N GLN A 564 7.85 43.09 14.49
CA GLN A 564 7.14 41.96 13.89
C GLN A 564 7.22 40.71 14.77
N ALA A 565 6.14 39.94 14.79
CA ALA A 565 6.06 38.64 15.44
C ALA A 565 5.27 37.62 14.62
N ALA A 566 5.72 36.37 14.66
CA ALA A 566 4.95 35.21 14.22
C ALA A 566 3.94 34.82 15.32
N ARG A 567 2.67 34.67 14.96
CA ARG A 567 1.58 34.30 15.87
C ARG A 567 0.51 33.47 15.16
N LEU A 568 -0.45 32.96 15.93
CA LEU A 568 -1.68 32.42 15.37
C LEU A 568 -2.53 33.55 14.79
N PRO A 569 -3.28 33.31 13.70
CA PRO A 569 -4.25 34.28 13.21
C PRO A 569 -5.41 34.42 14.20
N THR A 570 -5.99 35.61 14.27
CA THR A 570 -7.35 35.75 14.81
C THR A 570 -8.35 35.06 13.88
N GLU A 571 -9.54 34.73 14.37
CA GLU A 571 -10.61 34.17 13.55
C GLU A 571 -10.98 35.11 12.38
N ALA A 572 -11.03 36.42 12.63
CA ALA A 572 -11.33 37.40 11.60
C ALA A 572 -10.23 37.46 10.52
N GLU A 573 -8.95 37.40 10.92
CA GLU A 573 -7.83 37.35 9.99
C GLU A 573 -7.83 36.07 9.14
N TRP A 574 -8.06 34.92 9.79
CA TRP A 574 -8.15 33.64 9.09
C TRP A 574 -9.28 33.65 8.06
N GLU A 575 -10.45 34.18 8.45
CA GLU A 575 -11.62 34.22 7.57
C GLU A 575 -11.46 35.22 6.43
N ARG A 576 -10.88 36.40 6.69
CA ARG A 576 -10.48 37.38 5.66
C ARG A 576 -9.57 36.74 4.63
N ALA A 577 -8.57 36.00 5.10
CA ALA A 577 -7.57 35.34 4.28
C ALA A 577 -8.20 34.24 3.39
N ALA A 578 -9.12 33.46 3.94
CA ALA A 578 -9.86 32.43 3.21
C ALA A 578 -10.82 33.03 2.18
N ARG A 579 -11.58 34.05 2.59
CA ARG A 579 -12.78 34.51 1.89
C ARG A 579 -12.58 35.68 0.95
N HIS A 580 -11.46 36.39 1.01
CA HIS A 580 -11.37 37.72 0.39
C HIS A 580 -12.37 38.70 1.04
N THR A 581 -13.00 39.58 0.26
CA THR A 581 -13.85 40.70 0.73
C THR A 581 -15.33 40.44 0.54
N ASP A 582 -15.69 39.48 -0.32
CA ASP A 582 -16.97 39.40 -1.00
C ASP A 582 -17.95 38.38 -0.40
N GLY A 583 -17.62 37.77 0.73
CA GLY A 583 -18.55 36.90 1.43
C GLY A 583 -18.70 35.50 0.82
N ARG A 584 -17.82 35.07 -0.10
CA ARG A 584 -17.86 33.74 -0.73
C ARG A 584 -17.91 32.57 0.26
N ALA A 585 -18.58 31.49 -0.13
CA ALA A 585 -18.76 30.33 0.74
C ALA A 585 -17.48 29.51 0.92
N TYR A 586 -16.66 29.35 -0.11
CA TYR A 586 -15.40 28.62 -0.11
C TYR A 586 -14.26 29.52 -0.61
N PRO A 587 -12.98 29.17 -0.35
CA PRO A 587 -11.87 30.06 -0.68
C PRO A 587 -11.79 30.46 -2.17
N TRP A 588 -12.24 29.54 -3.03
CA TRP A 588 -12.30 29.69 -4.49
C TRP A 588 -13.69 30.06 -5.03
N GLY A 589 -14.69 30.33 -4.18
CA GLY A 589 -16.07 30.65 -4.59
C GLY A 589 -17.07 29.60 -4.11
N ASP A 590 -17.59 28.80 -5.05
CA ASP A 590 -18.55 27.72 -4.80
C ASP A 590 -17.87 26.38 -4.50
N TRP A 591 -18.64 25.40 -3.98
CA TRP A 591 -18.10 24.06 -3.73
C TRP A 591 -17.61 23.43 -5.02
N ARG A 592 -16.45 22.78 -4.96
CA ARG A 592 -15.84 22.06 -6.09
C ARG A 592 -15.27 20.76 -5.56
N GLU A 593 -15.73 19.64 -6.11
CA GLU A 593 -15.16 18.33 -5.77
C GLU A 593 -13.68 18.24 -6.19
N GLY A 594 -12.89 17.50 -5.40
CA GLY A 594 -11.45 17.40 -5.63
C GLY A 594 -10.67 18.70 -5.38
N ALA A 595 -11.30 19.72 -4.78
CA ALA A 595 -10.66 20.99 -4.50
C ALA A 595 -9.87 21.05 -3.20
N ALA A 596 -10.15 20.13 -2.29
CA ALA A 596 -9.58 20.04 -0.97
C ALA A 596 -9.46 18.58 -0.57
N ASN A 597 -8.58 18.32 0.40
CA ASN A 597 -8.61 17.06 1.13
C ASN A 597 -9.81 17.08 2.10
N SER A 598 -10.89 16.39 1.73
CA SER A 598 -12.18 16.38 2.44
C SER A 598 -12.74 14.96 2.56
N LYS A 599 -13.88 14.82 3.24
CA LYS A 599 -14.59 13.53 3.32
C LYS A 599 -14.86 12.95 1.94
N GLU A 600 -15.27 13.80 1.00
CA GLU A 600 -15.58 13.46 -0.39
C GLU A 600 -14.33 13.01 -1.17
N ALA A 601 -13.13 13.42 -0.75
CA ALA A 601 -11.87 12.96 -1.35
C ALA A 601 -11.52 11.51 -0.97
N GLY A 602 -12.10 10.97 0.12
CA GLY A 602 -11.98 9.55 0.51
C GLY A 602 -10.56 9.09 0.90
N LEU A 603 -9.66 10.02 1.26
CA LEU A 603 -8.26 9.70 1.56
C LEU A 603 -8.04 9.23 3.01
N GLU A 604 -8.94 9.62 3.93
CA GLU A 604 -8.92 9.27 5.36
C GLU A 604 -7.62 9.63 6.12
N ARG A 605 -6.81 10.55 5.57
CA ARG A 605 -5.59 11.07 6.21
C ARG A 605 -5.19 12.44 5.69
N THR A 606 -4.21 13.09 6.34
CA THR A 606 -3.62 14.33 5.83
C THR A 606 -2.79 14.09 4.58
N THR A 607 -2.73 15.09 3.70
CA THR A 607 -1.85 15.10 2.53
C THR A 607 -0.70 16.07 2.72
N ALA A 608 0.34 15.94 1.90
CA ALA A 608 1.33 17.00 1.75
C ALA A 608 0.64 18.35 1.48
N VAL A 609 1.17 19.43 2.05
CA VAL A 609 0.56 20.76 1.91
C VAL A 609 0.54 21.21 0.45
N GLY A 610 -0.55 21.85 0.03
CA GLY A 610 -0.71 22.43 -1.31
C GLY A 610 -0.79 21.45 -2.47
N VAL A 611 -0.96 20.14 -2.24
CA VAL A 611 -1.18 19.17 -3.34
C VAL A 611 -2.57 19.31 -3.97
N PHE A 612 -3.47 20.05 -3.33
CA PHE A 612 -4.72 20.57 -3.88
C PHE A 612 -4.50 22.03 -4.31
N PRO A 613 -4.14 22.30 -5.59
CA PRO A 613 -3.60 23.59 -6.07
C PRO A 613 -4.61 24.72 -6.17
N ILE A 614 -5.88 24.49 -5.84
CA ILE A 614 -6.90 25.54 -5.89
C ILE A 614 -6.74 26.41 -4.67
N LYS A 615 -6.10 27.55 -4.90
CA LYS A 615 -5.88 28.57 -3.89
C LYS A 615 -7.13 29.41 -3.63
N ALA A 616 -7.20 29.97 -2.43
CA ALA A 616 -8.00 31.14 -2.14
C ALA A 616 -7.66 32.28 -3.11
N MET A 617 -8.57 33.24 -3.33
CA MET A 617 -8.24 34.43 -4.16
C MET A 617 -7.04 35.23 -3.66
N SER A 618 -6.79 35.20 -2.34
CA SER A 618 -5.59 35.76 -1.72
C SER A 618 -4.30 35.04 -2.14
N GLY A 619 -4.39 33.81 -2.63
CA GLY A 619 -3.27 32.97 -3.04
C GLY A 619 -2.88 31.88 -2.04
N ILE A 620 -3.62 31.74 -0.93
CA ILE A 620 -3.34 30.79 0.15
C ILE A 620 -3.93 29.41 -0.19
N LEU A 621 -3.24 28.34 0.21
CA LEU A 621 -3.62 26.95 -0.04
C LEU A 621 -4.09 26.27 1.25
N ASP A 622 -4.88 25.19 1.08
CA ASP A 622 -5.42 24.37 2.16
C ASP A 622 -6.25 25.16 3.20
N MET A 623 -6.90 26.27 2.81
CA MET A 623 -7.81 27.01 3.70
C MET A 623 -9.12 26.24 3.96
N SER A 624 -9.41 25.21 3.18
CA SER A 624 -10.52 24.28 3.38
C SER A 624 -9.97 22.86 3.37
N GLY A 625 -10.23 22.09 4.43
CA GLY A 625 -9.84 20.69 4.54
C GLY A 625 -8.40 20.47 5.01
N ASN A 626 -7.90 19.25 4.83
CA ASN A 626 -6.63 18.74 5.37
C ASN A 626 -6.61 18.71 6.92
N VAL A 627 -6.54 19.86 7.60
CA VAL A 627 -6.54 19.98 9.07
C VAL A 627 -7.33 21.19 9.53
N TRP A 628 -8.01 21.06 10.68
CA TRP A 628 -8.49 22.22 11.42
C TRP A 628 -7.31 23.08 11.89
N GLU A 629 -7.44 24.40 11.84
CA GLU A 629 -6.37 25.33 12.21
C GLU A 629 -6.73 26.12 13.47
N TRP A 630 -5.86 26.04 14.49
CA TRP A 630 -5.99 26.83 15.72
C TRP A 630 -5.90 28.34 15.44
N CYS A 631 -6.85 29.10 15.98
CA CYS A 631 -6.83 30.56 16.02
C CYS A 631 -6.45 31.08 17.41
N GLN A 632 -5.96 32.32 17.48
CA GLN A 632 -5.76 33.04 18.73
C GLN A 632 -7.08 33.29 19.47
N THR A 633 -8.15 33.55 18.72
CA THR A 633 -9.47 33.94 19.22
C THR A 633 -10.05 32.93 20.21
N ARG A 634 -10.53 33.45 21.34
CA ARG A 634 -11.27 32.72 22.36
C ARG A 634 -12.68 32.37 21.87
N TRP A 635 -13.09 31.13 22.11
CA TRP A 635 -14.46 30.67 21.89
C TRP A 635 -15.40 31.07 23.04
N ARG A 636 -14.87 31.11 24.27
CA ARG A 636 -15.57 31.49 25.50
C ARG A 636 -14.79 32.56 26.25
N ASP A 637 -15.46 33.36 27.07
CA ASP A 637 -14.80 34.20 28.05
C ASP A 637 -14.31 33.39 29.26
N ALA A 638 -13.62 34.05 30.20
CA ALA A 638 -13.10 33.42 31.41
C ALA A 638 -14.19 32.88 32.35
N ALA A 639 -15.45 33.33 32.20
CA ALA A 639 -16.61 32.81 32.93
C ALA A 639 -17.29 31.64 32.22
N GLY A 640 -16.74 31.17 31.09
CA GLY A 640 -17.26 30.05 30.31
C GLY A 640 -18.40 30.41 29.35
N LYS A 641 -18.79 31.69 29.25
CA LYS A 641 -19.82 32.16 28.33
C LYS A 641 -19.23 32.26 26.92
N ALA A 642 -19.91 31.65 25.95
CA ALA A 642 -19.46 31.70 24.57
C ALA A 642 -19.52 33.13 24.01
N TYR A 643 -18.47 33.55 23.29
CA TYR A 643 -18.50 34.77 22.51
C TYR A 643 -19.50 34.60 21.35
N PRO A 644 -20.35 35.62 21.08
CA PRO A 644 -21.25 35.54 19.95
C PRO A 644 -20.44 35.43 18.64
N PRO A 645 -20.87 34.56 17.70
CA PRO A 645 -20.20 34.45 16.41
C PRO A 645 -20.32 35.74 15.58
N GLN A 646 -21.38 36.52 15.81
CA GLN A 646 -21.65 37.77 15.10
C GLN A 646 -22.37 38.77 16.03
N PRO A 647 -22.07 40.08 15.94
CA PRO A 647 -20.92 40.64 15.23
C PRO A 647 -19.61 40.34 15.97
N TYR A 648 -18.51 40.17 15.21
CA TYR A 648 -17.16 40.06 15.74
C TYR A 648 -16.72 41.42 16.30
N ARG A 649 -16.12 41.39 17.50
CA ARG A 649 -15.61 42.58 18.18
C ARG A 649 -14.18 42.29 18.63
N ALA A 650 -13.22 43.00 18.04
CA ALA A 650 -11.80 42.80 18.36
C ALA A 650 -11.42 43.33 19.76
N ASP A 651 -12.30 44.09 20.42
CA ASP A 651 -12.08 44.81 21.67
C ASP A 651 -12.90 44.26 22.85
N ASP A 652 -13.56 43.10 22.71
CA ASP A 652 -14.34 42.45 23.78
C ASP A 652 -13.54 41.40 24.57
N GLY A 653 -12.22 41.43 24.45
CA GLY A 653 -11.29 40.51 25.12
C GLY A 653 -11.11 39.15 24.43
N ARG A 654 -11.83 38.86 23.33
CA ARG A 654 -11.69 37.57 22.64
C ARG A 654 -10.33 37.32 21.99
N GLU A 655 -9.54 38.36 21.75
CA GLU A 655 -8.19 38.25 21.18
C GLU A 655 -7.07 38.31 22.22
N GLU A 656 -7.42 38.41 23.51
CA GLU A 656 -6.42 38.47 24.57
C GLU A 656 -5.69 37.14 24.74
N LEU A 657 -4.35 37.21 24.71
CA LEU A 657 -3.51 36.10 25.12
C LEU A 657 -3.46 35.97 26.66
N ALA A 658 -3.51 37.09 27.39
CA ALA A 658 -3.36 37.14 28.84
C ALA A 658 -4.64 36.75 29.60
N GLY A 659 -4.51 36.06 30.73
CA GLY A 659 -5.63 35.45 31.46
C GLY A 659 -5.74 33.94 31.20
N ASP A 660 -4.57 33.27 31.26
CA ASP A 660 -4.34 31.84 31.07
C ASP A 660 -5.22 31.01 32.01
N GLY A 661 -6.43 30.72 31.55
CA GLY A 661 -7.25 29.62 32.03
C GLY A 661 -7.54 28.66 30.88
N ASP A 662 -8.22 27.56 31.20
CA ASP A 662 -8.68 26.51 30.29
C ASP A 662 -9.84 27.00 29.38
N VAL A 663 -9.57 28.09 28.66
CA VAL A 663 -10.54 28.84 27.87
C VAL A 663 -10.49 28.32 26.44
N TRP A 664 -11.62 27.82 25.97
CA TRP A 664 -11.75 27.24 24.64
C TRP A 664 -11.29 28.21 23.55
N ARG A 665 -10.66 27.67 22.50
CA ARG A 665 -10.11 28.42 21.36
C ARG A 665 -10.82 28.03 20.08
N VAL A 666 -10.84 28.96 19.14
CA VAL A 666 -11.49 28.76 17.84
C VAL A 666 -10.61 27.90 16.93
N LEU A 667 -11.26 27.03 16.15
CA LEU A 667 -10.69 26.24 15.06
C LEU A 667 -11.43 26.57 13.76
N ARG A 668 -10.69 26.71 12.65
CA ARG A 668 -11.25 27.02 11.32
C ARG A 668 -10.74 26.06 10.23
N GLY A 669 -11.39 26.09 9.07
CA GLY A 669 -10.97 25.38 7.85
C GLY A 669 -11.54 23.98 7.64
N GLY A 670 -11.88 23.25 8.71
CA GLY A 670 -12.25 21.84 8.59
C GLY A 670 -11.05 20.94 8.29
N ALA A 671 -11.25 19.63 8.31
CA ALA A 671 -10.16 18.66 8.11
C ALA A 671 -10.49 17.61 7.03
N TYR A 672 -9.56 16.67 6.79
CA TYR A 672 -9.68 15.62 5.78
C TYR A 672 -10.95 14.75 5.89
N TYR A 673 -11.59 14.63 7.06
CA TYR A 673 -12.84 13.88 7.23
C TYR A 673 -14.10 14.76 7.20
N SER A 674 -13.93 16.08 7.06
CA SER A 674 -15.04 17.03 7.10
C SER A 674 -15.77 17.05 5.76
N SER A 675 -17.09 17.08 5.78
CA SER A 675 -17.92 17.25 4.59
C SER A 675 -17.87 18.68 4.05
N ALA A 676 -18.25 18.87 2.79
CA ALA A 676 -18.34 20.18 2.14
C ALA A 676 -18.97 21.28 3.02
N SER A 677 -20.09 20.97 3.69
CA SER A 677 -20.80 21.90 4.59
C SER A 677 -19.95 22.46 5.73
N SER A 678 -18.97 21.68 6.22
CA SER A 678 -18.05 22.05 7.31
C SER A 678 -16.75 22.69 6.80
N LEU A 679 -16.53 22.71 5.48
CA LEU A 679 -15.35 23.30 4.84
C LEU A 679 -15.56 24.74 4.36
N ARG A 680 -16.76 25.30 4.56
CA ARG A 680 -17.05 26.70 4.19
C ARG A 680 -16.16 27.65 4.97
N CYS A 681 -15.79 28.78 4.36
CA CYS A 681 -15.00 29.84 4.97
C CYS A 681 -15.58 30.30 6.31
N ALA A 682 -16.90 30.24 6.54
CA ALA A 682 -17.57 30.66 7.78
C ALA A 682 -17.61 29.58 8.87
N SER A 683 -17.27 28.33 8.54
CA SER A 683 -17.43 27.19 9.44
C SER A 683 -16.46 27.26 10.60
N ARG A 684 -16.99 27.44 11.81
CA ARG A 684 -16.21 27.58 13.03
C ARG A 684 -16.47 26.44 14.00
N ALA A 685 -15.42 25.98 14.65
CA ALA A 685 -15.48 25.06 15.78
C ALA A 685 -14.78 25.70 16.98
N GLY A 686 -15.08 25.21 18.18
CA GLY A 686 -14.40 25.60 19.41
C GLY A 686 -14.00 24.35 20.17
N SER A 687 -12.80 24.36 20.76
CA SER A 687 -12.33 23.26 21.58
C SER A 687 -11.45 23.73 22.73
N SER A 688 -11.24 22.85 23.70
CA SER A 688 -10.31 23.04 24.80
C SER A 688 -8.88 23.28 24.29
N PRO A 689 -8.12 24.25 24.84
CA PRO A 689 -6.80 24.60 24.34
C PRO A 689 -5.75 23.47 24.50
N ASP A 690 -6.00 22.48 25.36
CA ASP A 690 -5.16 21.29 25.55
C ASP A 690 -5.49 20.11 24.60
N LEU A 691 -6.52 20.24 23.75
CA LEU A 691 -6.88 19.20 22.79
C LEU A 691 -5.73 18.90 21.82
N ARG A 692 -5.33 17.63 21.75
CA ARG A 692 -4.30 17.12 20.81
C ARG A 692 -4.92 16.07 19.88
N ASP A 693 -5.64 16.56 18.87
CA ASP A 693 -6.41 15.75 17.92
C ASP A 693 -5.63 15.49 16.61
N VAL A 694 -5.91 14.34 15.97
CA VAL A 694 -5.19 13.88 14.76
C VAL A 694 -5.47 14.73 13.53
N ALA A 695 -6.51 15.55 13.58
CA ALA A 695 -6.93 16.43 12.51
C ALA A 695 -6.84 17.91 12.88
N SER A 696 -6.18 18.25 13.99
CA SER A 696 -5.96 19.63 14.43
C SER A 696 -4.49 20.01 14.28
N GLY A 697 -4.24 21.03 13.48
CA GLY A 697 -2.95 21.68 13.25
C GLY A 697 -3.09 23.20 13.42
N PHE A 698 -2.22 23.96 12.77
CA PHE A 698 -2.27 25.42 12.82
C PHE A 698 -1.48 26.06 11.68
N ARG A 699 -1.70 27.36 11.52
CA ARG A 699 -1.02 28.23 10.56
C ARG A 699 -0.48 29.46 11.28
N VAL A 700 0.59 30.03 10.73
CA VAL A 700 1.23 31.22 11.27
C VAL A 700 0.88 32.45 10.43
N CYS A 701 0.69 33.58 11.10
CA CYS A 701 0.71 34.90 10.49
C CYS A 701 1.76 35.82 11.14
N VAL A 702 2.12 36.91 10.45
CA VAL A 702 3.08 37.93 10.88
C VAL A 702 2.42 39.30 10.88
N SER A 703 2.61 40.07 11.94
CA SER A 703 2.07 41.42 12.14
C SER A 703 2.94 42.24 13.12
N PRO A 704 3.04 43.58 12.98
CA PRO A 704 2.53 44.40 11.86
C PRO A 704 3.37 44.19 10.59
N PHE A 705 2.71 44.06 9.44
CA PHE A 705 3.36 43.75 8.15
C PHE A 705 3.14 44.90 7.18
N SER A 706 4.19 45.48 6.55
CA SER A 706 4.00 46.53 5.55
C SER A 706 3.97 45.95 4.15
N THR A 707 3.05 46.43 3.28
CA THR A 707 2.99 45.99 1.87
C THR A 707 4.17 46.48 1.04
N SER A 708 4.96 47.44 1.54
CA SER A 708 6.25 47.87 0.97
C SER A 708 7.39 46.87 1.22
N ASP A 709 7.11 45.75 1.90
CA ASP A 709 8.13 44.78 2.34
C ASP A 709 8.28 43.59 1.38
N LEU A 710 7.56 43.63 0.25
CA LEU A 710 7.71 42.78 -0.93
C LEU A 710 8.33 43.60 -2.06
#